data_AF-A0A3R7F5Z5-F1
#
_entry.id   AF-A0A3R7F5Z5-F1
#
_cell.length_a   1.000
_cell.length_b   1.000
_cell.length_c   1.000
_cell.angle_alpha   90.00
_cell.angle_beta   90.00
_cell.angle_gamma   90.00
#
_symmetry.space_group_name_H-M   'P 1'
#
loop_
_entity.id
_entity.type
_entity.pdbx_description
1 polymer ?
#
loop_
_entity_poly.entity_id
_entity_poly.type
_entity_poly.pdbx_seq_one_letter_code
_entity_poly.pdbx_strand_id
1 'polypeptide(L)'
;MGEISDLLRPSSKVEMRLLSFSALAEVALLAAVCTAIPYEEYILAPATRDLVPERVHHVNGSVSNPSALTNAKGGKTTFHGISSVTYDFGRNIAGIVSLDISRVSSQDAFIGVTFTESSLWINSKACDATADAGLDSPLWFPVGHGAGRYTAEKKHNRGGFRYMTVVSNTSATVAVESVRVHFTAAPTQNLRAYTGYFHCDDELLNRIWYAGAYTNQLCTIDPSMGNALPWLGIISSDDNITLPETVPWWTNYTISNGSSVFTDGAKRDRLIWPGDMSIALESVAVSTYDLYSMRVALETLFSMQQPDGRLPYAGKPFFDVVSYTYHLHSLIGVSHLYRYSGDLDWLAARWNQYKLALQWSLSSIDSTGLANVTASADWLRFGMGGHNIEANAILYFVLQESLLLAKALNDTASSSHWAQIATTLKSSANARLWDPAAGLYRDNETTTLHPQDGNAWSLKSNLTLSATQSSTISTALAARWGPYGAPAPEADATISPFIGGFELHAHFLADQPQRALDLMRLQWGFMLDDPRMTQSTFIEGYSTDGSLHYAPYSNDARISHAHGWATGPTAALTFYAAGLRLLGPAGERWVVAPRPGDLRRVEAGFRTSLGMFEVEIRRGGHGGYTELVFTAPEGTMGDVKIEAEGVLVSRNGTRCKYRPMTSTLYKPHPTDKMKAAQWMGTRTIELGTVAKPTITDPSDAIIHITHCTIGGADLHLYDGELSELLSKGDILGHEAIGIVEEVGGEVRSISAGDRVMILPVIACGNCEFCKRQEFSLCDTTNPSREMESAYGHRVAGMLGYTRLYGGYPGAQAEYVRVPNADLCCVRVPEDMDAKKLLGLAHVTTAAWHGCELADVQPGDIVGVWGCGPVGLSVQRLAMLRGAKKVYAVDKDAARLQIAEGFGMIPVDVGVHTEVGDYILEMEPRGLDCSVEASGFRSTQKPQHAAMRAIGLEHDSSDTVAAMIKATRKGGHLALLGDFFYKTNDFPIGPLMEKGLTVRGGQVNSQKYHPLLLDLVTQGKYDPSWVFTCEDEFENIVEDYRLFSRHEIPGGLKVCLVTEYGRGQ
;
A
#
# COMPACT_ATOMS: atom_id res chain seq x y z
N MET A 1 11.31 14.96 11.92
CA MET A 1 12.09 15.27 10.69
C MET A 1 12.35 16.78 10.51
N GLY A 2 12.62 17.54 11.58
CA GLY A 2 12.82 19.00 11.51
C GLY A 2 14.16 19.48 10.94
N GLU A 3 15.17 18.62 10.85
CA GLU A 3 16.50 19.00 10.31
C GLU A 3 16.61 18.90 8.78
N ILE A 4 15.52 18.53 8.07
CA ILE A 4 15.55 18.32 6.62
C ILE A 4 15.33 19.63 5.82
N SER A 5 14.79 20.70 6.42
CA SER A 5 14.45 21.93 5.67
C SER A 5 15.63 22.87 5.38
N ASP A 6 16.75 22.76 6.11
CA ASP A 6 17.89 23.68 5.97
C ASP A 6 18.98 23.17 5.00
N LEU A 7 18.76 22.02 4.35
CA LEU A 7 19.75 21.35 3.50
C LEU A 7 19.83 21.86 2.04
N LEU A 8 19.01 22.86 1.66
CA LEU A 8 18.90 23.33 0.28
C LEU A 8 19.29 24.81 0.13
N ARG A 9 20.60 25.11 0.03
CA ARG A 9 21.13 26.28 -0.70
C ARG A 9 22.61 26.10 -1.10
N PRO A 10 23.06 26.69 -2.23
CA PRO A 10 24.00 26.04 -3.14
C PRO A 10 25.44 26.57 -3.02
N SER A 11 26.43 25.73 -3.38
CA SER A 11 27.64 26.24 -4.03
C SER A 11 28.22 25.25 -5.03
N SER A 12 28.77 25.84 -6.08
CA SER A 12 29.06 25.32 -7.41
C SER A 12 30.28 24.38 -7.53
N LYS A 13 30.12 23.38 -8.41
CA LYS A 13 31.10 22.74 -9.32
C LYS A 13 32.33 21.99 -8.77
N VAL A 14 32.61 20.92 -9.52
CA VAL A 14 33.86 20.19 -9.80
C VAL A 14 34.02 18.83 -9.07
N GLU A 15 33.98 17.77 -9.88
CA GLU A 15 34.46 16.42 -9.56
C GLU A 15 35.86 16.44 -8.95
N MET A 16 36.13 15.59 -7.96
CA MET A 16 37.43 14.91 -7.91
C MET A 16 37.35 13.58 -7.16
N ARG A 17 37.59 12.50 -7.92
CA ARG A 17 38.01 11.20 -7.42
C ARG A 17 39.38 11.33 -6.74
N LEU A 18 39.64 10.45 -5.77
CA LEU A 18 40.96 10.24 -5.19
C LEU A 18 41.99 9.94 -6.29
N LEU A 19 42.93 10.86 -6.47
CA LEU A 19 44.12 10.72 -7.31
C LEU A 19 45.15 9.81 -6.63
N SER A 20 45.56 8.75 -7.32
CA SER A 20 46.98 8.38 -7.37
C SER A 20 47.62 9.13 -8.54
N PHE A 21 48.69 9.87 -8.26
CA PHE A 21 49.43 10.74 -9.17
C PHE A 21 49.90 10.05 -10.47
N SER A 22 49.53 10.58 -11.64
CA SER A 22 50.46 11.21 -12.59
C SER A 22 49.80 11.62 -13.92
N ALA A 23 50.06 12.87 -14.31
CA ALA A 23 49.97 13.47 -15.66
C ALA A 23 48.58 13.86 -16.23
N LEU A 24 48.23 15.10 -15.90
CA LEU A 24 47.41 16.11 -16.58
C LEU A 24 47.14 15.99 -18.10
N ALA A 25 45.86 16.26 -18.39
CA ALA A 25 45.30 17.10 -19.47
C ALA A 25 45.20 16.55 -20.90
N GLU A 26 43.96 16.29 -21.34
CA GLU A 26 43.44 16.86 -22.59
C GLU A 26 41.89 16.88 -22.61
N VAL A 27 41.37 18.11 -22.54
CA VAL A 27 40.25 18.71 -23.29
C VAL A 27 38.85 18.07 -23.26
N ALA A 28 37.96 18.86 -22.65
CA ALA A 28 36.52 19.00 -22.88
C ALA A 28 35.94 18.41 -24.18
N LEU A 29 35.06 17.42 -24.03
CA LEU A 29 33.92 17.23 -24.91
C LEU A 29 32.65 17.07 -24.07
N LEU A 30 31.74 18.02 -24.23
CA LEU A 30 30.32 17.85 -23.92
C LEU A 30 29.77 16.75 -24.83
N ALA A 31 29.76 15.53 -24.32
CA ALA A 31 28.88 14.48 -24.78
C ALA A 31 28.10 14.02 -23.54
N ALA A 32 26.77 14.11 -23.61
CA ALA A 32 25.93 13.34 -22.71
C ALA A 32 26.32 11.88 -22.88
N VAL A 33 27.11 11.36 -21.94
CA VAL A 33 27.43 9.93 -21.90
C VAL A 33 26.10 9.24 -21.61
N CYS A 34 25.43 8.77 -22.66
CA CYS A 34 24.45 7.71 -22.54
C CYS A 34 25.19 6.51 -21.97
N THR A 35 25.23 6.39 -20.65
CA THR A 35 25.59 5.15 -19.99
C THR A 35 24.57 4.11 -20.45
N ALA A 36 25.02 3.07 -21.13
CA ALA A 36 24.19 1.91 -21.44
C ALA A 36 23.54 1.40 -20.15
N ILE A 37 22.29 0.93 -20.25
CA ILE A 37 21.60 0.36 -19.10
C ILE A 37 22.29 -0.94 -18.70
N PRO A 38 22.44 -1.22 -17.38
CA PRO A 38 22.95 -2.50 -16.92
C PRO A 38 22.16 -3.69 -17.49
N TYR A 39 22.81 -4.85 -17.57
CA TYR A 39 22.16 -6.13 -17.90
C TYR A 39 21.55 -6.20 -19.31
N GLU A 40 22.17 -5.51 -20.29
CA GLU A 40 21.72 -5.52 -21.69
C GLU A 40 21.73 -6.92 -22.34
N GLU A 41 22.50 -7.86 -21.78
CA GLU A 41 22.58 -9.26 -22.21
C GLU A 41 21.23 -9.99 -22.11
N TYR A 42 20.31 -9.54 -21.25
CA TYR A 42 18.97 -10.12 -21.13
C TYR A 42 17.95 -9.52 -22.11
N ILE A 43 18.26 -8.40 -22.78
CA ILE A 43 17.34 -7.78 -23.73
C ILE A 43 17.14 -8.71 -24.93
N LEU A 44 15.92 -9.21 -25.09
CA LEU A 44 15.56 -10.15 -26.16
C LEU A 44 15.28 -9.47 -27.51
N ALA A 45 15.06 -8.16 -27.51
CA ALA A 45 14.85 -7.38 -28.72
C ALA A 45 16.06 -7.48 -29.67
N PRO A 46 15.83 -7.71 -30.98
CA PRO A 46 16.91 -7.93 -31.91
C PRO A 46 17.74 -6.65 -32.11
N ALA A 47 19.05 -6.83 -32.36
CA ALA A 47 19.97 -5.72 -32.61
C ALA A 47 19.76 -5.05 -33.98
N THR A 48 19.13 -5.75 -34.91
CA THR A 48 18.81 -5.28 -36.26
C THR A 48 17.35 -5.54 -36.57
N ARG A 49 16.75 -4.73 -37.46
CA ARG A 49 15.41 -5.04 -37.98
C ARG A 49 15.43 -6.10 -39.07
N ASP A 50 16.56 -6.35 -39.73
CA ASP A 50 16.65 -7.41 -40.74
C ASP A 50 17.11 -8.70 -40.09
N LEU A 51 16.19 -9.65 -39.96
CA LEU A 51 16.39 -10.94 -39.30
C LEU A 51 16.56 -12.06 -40.32
N VAL A 52 17.41 -13.02 -39.98
CA VAL A 52 17.52 -14.31 -40.65
C VAL A 52 17.26 -15.42 -39.63
N PRO A 53 16.78 -16.60 -40.04
CA PRO A 53 16.56 -17.68 -39.09
C PRO A 53 17.85 -18.17 -38.46
N GLU A 54 17.81 -18.56 -37.18
CA GLU A 54 19.00 -19.01 -36.45
C GLU A 54 19.41 -20.43 -36.84
N ARG A 55 18.43 -21.31 -37.07
CA ARG A 55 18.68 -22.72 -37.40
C ARG A 55 17.56 -23.36 -38.24
N VAL A 56 17.90 -24.48 -38.87
CA VAL A 56 16.92 -25.39 -39.47
C VAL A 56 16.29 -26.22 -38.35
N HIS A 57 14.96 -26.23 -38.29
CA HIS A 57 14.20 -27.05 -37.34
C HIS A 57 13.84 -28.41 -37.94
N HIS A 58 13.29 -28.44 -39.15
CA HIS A 58 12.85 -29.67 -39.81
C HIS A 58 12.90 -29.53 -41.34
N VAL A 59 13.15 -30.63 -42.05
CA VAL A 59 13.15 -30.70 -43.53
C VAL A 59 12.20 -31.81 -43.96
N ASN A 60 11.30 -31.52 -44.90
CA ASN A 60 10.41 -32.49 -45.49
C ASN A 60 10.59 -32.54 -47.02
N GLY A 61 10.62 -33.73 -47.61
CA GLY A 61 10.91 -33.92 -49.03
C GLY A 61 12.38 -33.66 -49.40
N SER A 62 12.64 -33.37 -50.68
CA SER A 62 14.00 -33.26 -51.22
C SER A 62 14.48 -31.80 -51.26
N VAL A 63 15.36 -31.43 -50.34
CA VAL A 63 15.97 -30.09 -50.27
C VAL A 63 17.49 -30.18 -50.21
N SER A 64 18.19 -29.44 -51.07
CA SER A 64 19.65 -29.33 -51.05
C SER A 64 20.10 -28.14 -50.22
N ASN A 65 21.06 -28.37 -49.32
CA ASN A 65 21.71 -27.36 -48.48
C ASN A 65 20.74 -26.48 -47.65
N PRO A 66 19.79 -27.08 -46.90
CA PRO A 66 18.73 -26.33 -46.19
C PRO A 66 19.26 -25.28 -45.19
N SER A 67 20.45 -25.49 -44.63
CA SER A 67 21.07 -24.54 -43.69
C SER A 67 21.62 -23.29 -44.36
N ALA A 68 21.64 -23.19 -45.69
CA ALA A 68 22.21 -22.02 -46.37
C ALA A 68 21.42 -20.73 -46.09
N LEU A 69 20.12 -20.82 -45.79
CA LEU A 69 19.27 -19.65 -45.52
C LEU A 69 19.40 -19.11 -44.09
N THR A 70 20.13 -19.78 -43.20
CA THR A 70 20.40 -19.28 -41.84
C THR A 70 21.60 -18.32 -41.79
N ASN A 71 22.28 -18.13 -42.92
CA ASN A 71 23.42 -17.24 -43.04
C ASN A 71 22.99 -15.84 -43.48
N ALA A 72 23.32 -14.81 -42.70
CA ALA A 72 23.03 -13.42 -43.03
C ALA A 72 23.66 -12.94 -44.36
N LYS A 73 24.77 -13.56 -44.78
CA LYS A 73 25.41 -13.31 -46.09
C LYS A 73 24.68 -14.00 -47.26
N GLY A 74 23.62 -14.76 -46.97
CA GLY A 74 22.92 -15.61 -47.92
C GLY A 74 23.61 -16.94 -48.17
N GLY A 75 22.98 -17.76 -49.00
CA GLY A 75 23.43 -19.08 -49.38
C GLY A 75 22.36 -19.80 -50.19
N LYS A 76 22.78 -20.72 -51.07
CA LYS A 76 21.84 -21.38 -51.97
C LYS A 76 21.20 -22.61 -51.33
N THR A 77 19.91 -22.53 -51.05
CA THR A 77 19.04 -23.68 -50.73
C THR A 77 18.18 -24.00 -51.94
N THR A 78 18.10 -25.27 -52.34
CA THR A 78 17.31 -25.67 -53.52
C THR A 78 16.23 -26.67 -53.12
N PHE A 79 14.98 -26.28 -53.34
CA PHE A 79 13.79 -27.09 -53.15
C PHE A 79 13.50 -27.87 -54.43
N HIS A 80 13.33 -29.19 -54.33
CA HIS A 80 13.04 -30.06 -55.47
C HIS A 80 11.64 -30.66 -55.32
N GLY A 81 10.75 -30.35 -56.25
CA GLY A 81 9.38 -30.83 -56.18
C GLY A 81 8.67 -30.36 -54.91
N ILE A 82 7.72 -31.18 -54.44
CA ILE A 82 6.99 -30.91 -53.19
C ILE A 82 7.94 -31.16 -52.01
N SER A 83 8.35 -30.08 -51.35
CA SER A 83 9.32 -30.11 -50.26
C SER A 83 9.19 -28.87 -49.37
N SER A 84 9.67 -28.93 -48.13
CA SER A 84 9.65 -27.79 -47.23
C SER A 84 10.82 -27.81 -46.24
N VAL A 85 11.15 -26.63 -45.71
CA VAL A 85 12.09 -26.46 -44.61
C VAL A 85 11.45 -25.54 -43.57
N THR A 86 11.33 -26.03 -42.35
CA THR A 86 10.97 -25.22 -41.18
C THR A 86 12.24 -24.64 -40.58
N TYR A 87 12.23 -23.34 -40.36
CA TYR A 87 13.28 -22.61 -39.69
C TYR A 87 12.81 -22.12 -38.31
N ASP A 88 13.71 -22.15 -37.33
CA ASP A 88 13.52 -21.63 -35.98
C ASP A 88 14.35 -20.33 -35.82
N PHE A 89 13.68 -19.25 -35.42
CA PHE A 89 14.32 -17.97 -35.12
C PHE A 89 14.89 -17.89 -33.69
N GLY A 90 14.78 -18.96 -32.91
CA GLY A 90 15.28 -19.05 -31.53
C GLY A 90 14.40 -18.34 -30.51
N ARG A 91 13.64 -17.33 -30.94
CA ARG A 91 12.70 -16.52 -30.16
C ARG A 91 11.48 -16.15 -30.99
N ASN A 92 10.41 -15.73 -30.33
CA ASN A 92 9.25 -15.14 -30.99
C ASN A 92 9.66 -13.81 -31.64
N ILE A 93 9.28 -13.59 -32.89
CA ILE A 93 9.55 -12.36 -33.65
C ILE A 93 8.27 -11.89 -34.34
N ALA A 94 8.30 -10.70 -34.94
CA ALA A 94 7.21 -10.23 -35.78
C ALA A 94 7.72 -9.40 -36.96
N GLY A 95 7.22 -9.67 -38.17
CA GLY A 95 7.70 -8.93 -39.34
C GLY A 95 7.22 -9.39 -40.71
N ILE A 96 7.73 -8.70 -41.73
CA ILE A 96 7.43 -8.92 -43.14
C ILE A 96 8.53 -9.77 -43.78
N VAL A 97 8.15 -10.88 -44.40
CA VAL A 97 9.10 -11.81 -45.05
C VAL A 97 9.50 -11.34 -46.45
N SER A 98 10.76 -11.61 -46.82
CA SER A 98 11.31 -11.48 -48.16
C SER A 98 12.12 -12.71 -48.55
N LEU A 99 11.96 -13.16 -49.78
CA LEU A 99 12.69 -14.30 -50.37
C LEU A 99 13.49 -13.81 -51.58
N ASP A 100 14.79 -14.07 -51.60
CA ASP A 100 15.60 -13.83 -52.79
C ASP A 100 15.72 -15.13 -53.58
N ILE A 101 15.17 -15.16 -54.80
CA ILE A 101 15.14 -16.32 -55.68
C ILE A 101 16.23 -16.17 -56.74
N SER A 102 17.03 -17.22 -56.95
CA SER A 102 18.12 -17.21 -57.93
C SER A 102 17.84 -18.02 -59.18
N ARG A 103 17.04 -19.09 -59.06
CA ARG A 103 16.71 -19.96 -60.19
C ARG A 103 15.40 -20.66 -59.95
N VAL A 104 14.63 -20.79 -61.04
CA VAL A 104 13.36 -21.49 -61.08
C VAL A 104 13.31 -22.34 -62.35
N SER A 105 12.75 -23.55 -62.28
CA SER A 105 12.69 -24.46 -63.44
C SER A 105 11.39 -24.39 -64.24
N SER A 106 10.39 -23.62 -63.80
CA SER A 106 9.07 -23.49 -64.44
C SER A 106 8.48 -22.09 -64.26
N GLN A 107 7.68 -21.62 -65.22
CA GLN A 107 6.93 -20.36 -65.14
C GLN A 107 5.70 -20.44 -64.21
N ASP A 108 5.23 -21.64 -63.89
CA ASP A 108 4.11 -21.85 -62.96
C ASP A 108 4.57 -22.12 -61.52
N ALA A 109 5.85 -21.86 -61.22
CA ALA A 109 6.42 -22.16 -59.92
C ALA A 109 5.98 -21.16 -58.84
N PHE A 110 5.65 -21.70 -57.67
CA PHE A 110 5.35 -20.95 -56.46
C PHE A 110 6.23 -21.44 -55.32
N ILE A 111 6.56 -20.52 -54.42
CA ILE A 111 7.09 -20.84 -53.11
C ILE A 111 6.21 -20.17 -52.06
N GLY A 112 5.88 -20.90 -51.00
CA GLY A 112 5.00 -20.48 -49.93
C GLY A 112 5.75 -20.32 -48.61
N VAL A 113 5.15 -19.60 -47.68
CA VAL A 113 5.55 -19.62 -46.28
C VAL A 113 4.35 -19.84 -45.36
N THR A 114 4.58 -20.58 -44.28
CA THR A 114 3.65 -20.71 -43.15
C THR A 114 4.34 -20.29 -41.85
N PHE A 115 3.55 -19.83 -40.87
CA PHE A 115 4.05 -19.25 -39.62
C PHE A 115 3.39 -19.87 -38.41
N THR A 116 4.17 -20.19 -37.37
CA THR A 116 3.65 -20.64 -36.07
C THR A 116 4.45 -20.08 -34.90
N GLU A 117 3.79 -19.84 -33.76
CA GLU A 117 4.46 -19.44 -32.52
C GLU A 117 4.92 -20.65 -31.70
N SER A 118 4.12 -21.71 -31.67
CA SER A 118 4.46 -22.98 -31.01
C SER A 118 5.00 -24.01 -32.00
N SER A 119 5.78 -24.95 -31.46
CA SER A 119 6.21 -26.14 -32.19
C SER A 119 5.08 -27.14 -32.45
N LEU A 120 3.97 -27.08 -31.71
CA LEU A 120 2.87 -28.05 -31.82
C LEU A 120 2.12 -27.97 -33.14
N TRP A 121 1.98 -26.76 -33.70
CA TRP A 121 1.15 -26.51 -34.89
C TRP A 121 1.96 -26.30 -36.17
N ILE A 122 3.29 -26.51 -36.13
CA ILE A 122 4.16 -26.42 -37.30
C ILE A 122 3.63 -27.34 -38.39
N ASN A 123 3.27 -26.76 -39.53
CA ASN A 123 2.89 -27.53 -40.69
C ASN A 123 3.14 -26.74 -41.99
N SER A 124 3.29 -27.44 -43.11
CA SER A 124 3.57 -26.83 -44.43
C SER A 124 2.30 -26.46 -45.21
N LYS A 125 1.11 -26.64 -44.64
CA LYS A 125 -0.18 -26.49 -45.32
C LYS A 125 -0.95 -25.24 -44.89
N ALA A 126 -0.70 -24.71 -43.69
CA ALA A 126 -1.38 -23.56 -43.11
C ALA A 126 -0.54 -22.92 -41.98
N CYS A 127 -0.89 -21.69 -41.60
CA CYS A 127 -0.33 -20.96 -40.46
C CYS A 127 -1.21 -21.17 -39.21
N ASP A 128 -0.70 -20.76 -38.05
CA ASP A 128 -1.51 -20.62 -36.82
C ASP A 128 -2.80 -19.81 -37.11
N ALA A 129 -3.88 -20.08 -36.39
CA ALA A 129 -5.17 -19.46 -36.69
C ALA A 129 -5.24 -18.00 -36.24
N THR A 130 -5.95 -17.16 -37.00
CA THR A 130 -6.42 -15.85 -36.53
C THR A 130 -7.94 -15.75 -36.38
N ALA A 131 -8.69 -16.69 -36.94
CA ALA A 131 -10.15 -16.82 -36.77
C ALA A 131 -10.51 -17.82 -35.66
N ASP A 132 -11.81 -17.88 -35.30
CA ASP A 132 -12.33 -18.75 -34.24
C ASP A 132 -12.20 -20.25 -34.56
N ALA A 133 -12.22 -20.62 -35.84
CA ALA A 133 -12.01 -21.99 -36.32
C ALA A 133 -11.12 -22.03 -37.57
N GLY A 134 -10.56 -23.21 -37.86
CA GLY A 134 -9.67 -23.45 -38.99
C GLY A 134 -8.24 -22.92 -38.78
N LEU A 135 -7.42 -23.04 -39.82
CA LEU A 135 -6.04 -22.55 -39.86
C LEU A 135 -5.86 -21.53 -41.00
N ASP A 136 -4.95 -20.58 -40.79
CA ASP A 136 -4.75 -19.48 -41.73
C ASP A 136 -4.03 -19.94 -43.01
N SER A 137 -4.38 -19.37 -44.16
CA SER A 137 -3.80 -19.74 -45.44
C SER A 137 -2.29 -19.45 -45.53
N PRO A 138 -1.49 -20.30 -46.23
CA PRO A 138 -0.10 -19.99 -46.53
C PRO A 138 0.04 -18.74 -47.40
N LEU A 139 1.13 -18.01 -47.23
CA LEU A 139 1.47 -16.89 -48.10
C LEU A 139 2.29 -17.38 -49.30
N TRP A 140 1.71 -17.31 -50.49
CA TRP A 140 2.32 -17.80 -51.75
C TRP A 140 2.96 -16.68 -52.57
N PHE A 141 4.16 -16.94 -53.11
CA PHE A 141 4.90 -16.06 -54.01
C PHE A 141 4.98 -16.68 -55.42
N PRO A 142 4.48 -16.00 -56.47
CA PRO A 142 4.59 -16.45 -57.86
C PRO A 142 6.02 -16.20 -58.39
N VAL A 143 6.92 -17.17 -58.20
CA VAL A 143 8.35 -17.03 -58.51
C VAL A 143 8.71 -17.40 -59.95
N GLY A 144 7.73 -17.86 -60.74
CA GLY A 144 7.92 -18.23 -62.14
C GLY A 144 8.43 -17.12 -63.08
N HIS A 145 8.38 -15.86 -62.64
CA HIS A 145 8.96 -14.71 -63.35
C HIS A 145 10.50 -14.68 -63.34
N GLY A 146 11.15 -15.56 -62.57
CA GLY A 146 12.60 -15.74 -62.59
C GLY A 146 13.30 -15.23 -61.33
N ALA A 147 14.59 -14.91 -61.45
CA ALA A 147 15.39 -14.46 -60.32
C ALA A 147 14.95 -13.06 -59.84
N GLY A 148 14.95 -12.83 -58.53
CA GLY A 148 14.57 -11.55 -57.94
C GLY A 148 14.22 -11.64 -56.46
N ARG A 149 13.95 -10.48 -55.87
CA ARG A 149 13.44 -10.37 -54.50
C ARG A 149 11.92 -10.36 -54.50
N TYR A 150 11.32 -11.25 -53.72
CA TYR A 150 9.89 -11.38 -53.50
C TYR A 150 9.58 -11.02 -52.06
N THR A 151 8.93 -9.88 -51.84
CA THR A 151 8.58 -9.36 -50.50
C THR A 151 7.09 -9.44 -50.29
N ALA A 152 6.67 -9.89 -49.10
CA ALA A 152 5.26 -9.91 -48.71
C ALA A 152 4.67 -8.50 -48.68
N GLU A 153 3.41 -8.36 -49.11
CA GLU A 153 2.67 -7.10 -48.94
C GLU A 153 2.49 -6.76 -47.45
N LYS A 154 2.42 -5.46 -47.11
CA LYS A 154 2.21 -4.97 -45.74
C LYS A 154 0.96 -5.59 -45.06
N LYS A 155 -0.10 -5.86 -45.83
CA LYS A 155 -1.33 -6.51 -45.35
C LYS A 155 -1.16 -7.96 -44.89
N HIS A 156 -0.04 -8.60 -45.21
CA HIS A 156 0.33 -9.95 -44.78
C HIS A 156 1.49 -9.91 -43.77
N ASN A 157 1.58 -8.85 -42.97
CA ASN A 157 2.46 -8.85 -41.81
C ASN A 157 1.89 -9.83 -40.78
N ARG A 158 2.53 -11.00 -40.63
CA ARG A 158 2.03 -12.05 -39.76
C ARG A 158 1.83 -11.59 -38.31
N GLY A 159 2.62 -10.63 -37.84
CA GLY A 159 2.73 -10.41 -36.41
C GLY A 159 3.59 -11.49 -35.77
N GLY A 160 3.21 -11.98 -34.58
CA GLY A 160 3.99 -12.98 -33.81
C GLY A 160 4.17 -14.34 -34.50
N PHE A 161 5.43 -14.79 -34.61
CA PHE A 161 5.82 -16.17 -34.94
C PHE A 161 7.26 -16.47 -34.50
N ARG A 162 7.55 -17.73 -34.17
CA ARG A 162 8.92 -18.23 -33.92
C ARG A 162 9.40 -19.15 -35.03
N TYR A 163 8.49 -19.94 -35.58
CA TYR A 163 8.79 -20.90 -36.63
C TYR A 163 8.21 -20.42 -37.96
N MET A 164 9.00 -20.55 -39.01
CA MET A 164 8.56 -20.26 -40.36
C MET A 164 8.94 -21.41 -41.29
N THR A 165 7.96 -21.96 -41.99
CA THR A 165 8.18 -23.04 -42.95
C THR A 165 8.16 -22.49 -44.36
N VAL A 166 9.27 -22.62 -45.09
CA VAL A 166 9.33 -22.34 -46.53
C VAL A 166 8.91 -23.60 -47.28
N VAL A 167 7.93 -23.46 -48.18
CA VAL A 167 7.21 -24.58 -48.81
C VAL A 167 7.29 -24.47 -50.33
N SER A 168 7.77 -25.50 -51.00
CA SER A 168 7.51 -25.73 -52.42
C SER A 168 6.38 -26.73 -52.55
N ASN A 169 5.27 -26.33 -53.19
CA ASN A 169 4.15 -27.21 -53.51
C ASN A 169 4.02 -27.45 -55.02
N THR A 170 5.11 -27.25 -55.76
CA THR A 170 5.14 -27.45 -57.20
C THR A 170 6.07 -28.60 -57.54
N SER A 171 5.94 -29.17 -58.75
CA SER A 171 6.96 -30.10 -59.28
C SER A 171 8.25 -29.39 -59.71
N ALA A 172 8.28 -28.05 -59.67
CA ALA A 172 9.43 -27.26 -60.08
C ALA A 172 10.58 -27.35 -59.08
N THR A 173 11.79 -27.06 -59.56
CA THR A 173 12.96 -26.79 -58.73
C THR A 173 13.06 -25.29 -58.49
N VAL A 174 13.12 -24.88 -57.22
CA VAL A 174 13.23 -23.47 -56.81
C VAL A 174 14.48 -23.30 -55.95
N ALA A 175 15.40 -22.43 -56.38
CA ALA A 175 16.59 -22.08 -55.62
C ALA A 175 16.42 -20.72 -54.94
N VAL A 176 16.49 -20.74 -53.61
CA VAL A 176 16.39 -19.58 -52.72
C VAL A 176 17.80 -19.23 -52.23
N GLU A 177 18.20 -17.97 -52.35
CA GLU A 177 19.49 -17.45 -51.88
C GLU A 177 19.43 -16.85 -50.48
N SER A 178 18.30 -16.27 -50.10
CA SER A 178 18.12 -15.78 -48.75
C SER A 178 16.65 -15.72 -48.36
N VAL A 179 16.43 -15.84 -47.06
CA VAL A 179 15.17 -15.58 -46.37
C VAL A 179 15.46 -14.45 -45.39
N ARG A 180 14.71 -13.36 -45.46
CA ARG A 180 14.82 -12.24 -44.52
C ARG A 180 13.45 -11.90 -43.96
N VAL A 181 13.40 -11.55 -42.67
CA VAL A 181 12.22 -10.98 -42.02
C VAL A 181 12.56 -9.58 -41.56
N HIS A 182 11.84 -8.59 -42.07
CA HIS A 182 11.95 -7.22 -41.57
C HIS A 182 11.08 -7.07 -40.31
N PHE A 183 11.72 -6.92 -39.15
CA PHE A 183 11.11 -6.81 -37.84
C PHE A 183 10.33 -5.51 -37.68
N THR A 184 9.00 -5.62 -37.60
CA THR A 184 8.08 -4.47 -37.61
C THR A 184 7.59 -4.04 -36.23
N ALA A 185 7.79 -4.87 -35.21
CA ALA A 185 7.37 -4.54 -33.85
C ALA A 185 8.14 -3.35 -33.28
N ALA A 186 7.50 -2.63 -32.36
CA ALA A 186 7.97 -1.39 -31.76
C ALA A 186 8.54 -0.39 -32.79
N PRO A 187 7.74 0.07 -33.76
CA PRO A 187 8.24 0.74 -34.98
C PRO A 187 9.00 2.04 -34.71
N THR A 188 8.67 2.76 -33.64
CA THR A 188 9.28 4.04 -33.26
C THR A 188 10.41 3.91 -32.23
N GLN A 189 10.60 2.73 -31.65
CA GLN A 189 11.58 2.51 -30.58
C GLN A 189 12.98 2.20 -31.15
N ASN A 190 14.01 2.65 -30.43
CA ASN A 190 15.31 1.99 -30.50
C ASN A 190 15.22 0.70 -29.68
N LEU A 191 15.17 -0.44 -30.38
CA LEU A 191 14.75 -1.74 -29.85
C LEU A 191 15.47 -2.16 -28.57
N ARG A 192 16.75 -1.82 -28.44
CA ARG A 192 17.60 -2.24 -27.30
C ARG A 192 17.88 -1.11 -26.30
N ALA A 193 17.38 0.11 -26.55
CA ALA A 193 17.53 1.23 -25.62
C ALA A 193 16.37 1.25 -24.62
N TYR A 194 16.35 0.25 -23.74
CA TYR A 194 15.42 0.26 -22.61
C TYR A 194 15.71 1.49 -21.74
N THR A 195 14.78 1.85 -20.84
CA THR A 195 14.92 2.96 -19.90
C THR A 195 14.88 2.49 -18.44
N GLY A 196 14.62 1.21 -18.22
CA GLY A 196 14.74 0.54 -16.93
C GLY A 196 15.29 -0.87 -17.04
N TYR A 197 15.58 -1.46 -15.88
CA TYR A 197 16.23 -2.75 -15.71
C TYR A 197 15.82 -3.40 -14.39
N PHE A 198 16.02 -4.72 -14.31
CA PHE A 198 15.89 -5.51 -13.09
C PHE A 198 16.92 -6.64 -13.10
N HIS A 199 17.51 -6.93 -11.95
CA HIS A 199 18.41 -8.05 -11.78
C HIS A 199 18.40 -8.53 -10.32
N CYS A 200 18.43 -9.84 -10.12
CA CYS A 200 18.54 -10.46 -8.80
C CYS A 200 19.43 -11.71 -8.85
N ASP A 201 19.60 -12.37 -7.70
CA ASP A 201 20.34 -13.63 -7.59
C ASP A 201 19.55 -14.88 -8.04
N ASP A 202 18.39 -14.70 -8.67
CA ASP A 202 17.58 -15.75 -9.31
C ASP A 202 17.52 -15.53 -10.82
N GLU A 203 18.22 -16.39 -11.56
CA GLU A 203 18.33 -16.33 -13.02
C GLU A 203 16.97 -16.44 -13.73
N LEU A 204 16.04 -17.22 -13.19
CA LEU A 204 14.73 -17.40 -13.80
C LEU A 204 13.93 -16.10 -13.71
N LEU A 205 13.94 -15.44 -12.55
CA LEU A 205 13.24 -14.16 -12.36
C LEU A 205 13.83 -13.05 -13.24
N ASN A 206 15.16 -13.04 -13.44
CA ASN A 206 15.81 -12.13 -14.38
C ASN A 206 15.23 -12.33 -15.78
N ARG A 207 15.26 -13.57 -16.31
CA ARG A 207 14.73 -13.89 -17.65
C ARG A 207 13.24 -13.56 -17.78
N ILE A 208 12.44 -13.81 -16.74
CA ILE A 208 11.00 -13.49 -16.71
C ILE A 208 10.76 -11.99 -16.90
N TRP A 209 11.52 -11.13 -16.21
CA TRP A 209 11.36 -9.68 -16.32
C TRP A 209 11.58 -9.19 -17.76
N TYR A 210 12.65 -9.65 -18.41
CA TYR A 210 12.97 -9.23 -19.79
C TYR A 210 12.06 -9.87 -20.85
N ALA A 211 11.56 -11.08 -20.62
CA ALA A 211 10.53 -11.69 -21.48
C ALA A 211 9.21 -10.89 -21.43
N GLY A 212 8.86 -10.34 -20.27
CA GLY A 212 7.70 -9.45 -20.13
C GLY A 212 7.87 -8.14 -20.89
N ALA A 213 9.02 -7.48 -20.75
CA ALA A 213 9.36 -6.29 -21.51
C ALA A 213 9.34 -6.54 -23.03
N TYR A 214 9.92 -7.67 -23.47
CA TYR A 214 9.95 -8.03 -24.88
C TYR A 214 8.57 -8.38 -25.45
N THR A 215 7.73 -9.08 -24.67
CA THR A 215 6.33 -9.33 -25.03
C THR A 215 5.60 -8.03 -25.36
N ASN A 216 5.73 -7.01 -24.50
CA ASN A 216 5.12 -5.70 -24.74
C ASN A 216 5.68 -4.99 -25.98
N GLN A 217 6.97 -5.17 -26.33
CA GLN A 217 7.50 -4.65 -27.59
C GLN A 217 6.88 -5.33 -28.82
N LEU A 218 6.63 -6.64 -28.77
CA LEU A 218 5.92 -7.35 -29.85
C LEU A 218 4.46 -6.89 -29.98
N CYS A 219 3.82 -6.52 -28.87
CA CYS A 219 2.48 -5.96 -28.82
C CYS A 219 2.40 -4.48 -29.25
N THR A 220 3.52 -3.82 -29.51
CA THR A 220 3.55 -2.45 -30.02
C THR A 220 3.73 -2.46 -31.54
N ILE A 221 2.75 -1.94 -32.28
CA ILE A 221 2.70 -2.07 -33.75
C ILE A 221 2.53 -0.73 -34.48
N ASP A 222 2.81 -0.75 -35.79
CA ASP A 222 2.35 0.28 -36.72
C ASP A 222 0.80 0.26 -36.75
N PRO A 223 0.13 1.38 -36.44
CA PRO A 223 -1.33 1.42 -36.36
C PRO A 223 -2.07 1.04 -37.65
N SER A 224 -1.42 1.11 -38.80
CA SER A 224 -2.01 0.72 -40.09
C SER A 224 -1.91 -0.80 -40.35
N MET A 225 -1.37 -1.57 -39.41
CA MET A 225 -1.20 -3.02 -39.48
C MET A 225 -1.98 -3.77 -38.40
N GLY A 226 -3.10 -3.23 -37.91
CA GLY A 226 -4.01 -3.98 -37.04
C GLY A 226 -4.77 -5.07 -37.81
N ASN A 227 -5.31 -6.07 -37.11
CA ASN A 227 -6.11 -7.11 -37.76
C ASN A 227 -7.40 -6.52 -38.33
N ALA A 228 -7.74 -6.89 -39.56
CA ALA A 228 -9.01 -6.51 -40.18
C ALA A 228 -10.22 -7.23 -39.61
N LEU A 229 -10.02 -8.30 -38.83
CA LEU A 229 -11.05 -9.17 -38.29
C LEU A 229 -12.15 -9.53 -39.30
N PRO A 230 -11.77 -9.95 -40.53
CA PRO A 230 -12.74 -10.14 -41.60
C PRO A 230 -13.74 -11.27 -41.34
N TRP A 231 -13.42 -12.16 -40.41
CA TRP A 231 -14.23 -13.33 -40.06
C TRP A 231 -14.94 -13.19 -38.71
N LEU A 232 -14.78 -12.06 -38.03
CA LEU A 232 -15.45 -11.83 -36.75
C LEU A 232 -16.98 -11.87 -36.93
N GLY A 233 -17.63 -12.79 -36.21
CA GLY A 233 -19.07 -13.04 -36.34
C GLY A 233 -19.48 -13.77 -37.63
N ILE A 234 -18.52 -14.24 -38.43
CA ILE A 234 -18.76 -15.03 -39.66
C ILE A 234 -18.29 -16.47 -39.46
N ILE A 235 -17.08 -16.65 -38.92
CA ILE A 235 -16.53 -17.96 -38.52
C ILE A 235 -16.64 -18.03 -37.00
N SER A 236 -17.21 -19.12 -36.52
CA SER A 236 -17.42 -19.44 -35.12
C SER A 236 -16.61 -20.68 -34.72
N SER A 237 -16.47 -20.90 -33.41
CA SER A 237 -15.80 -22.05 -32.81
C SER A 237 -16.38 -23.41 -33.23
N ASP A 238 -17.63 -23.44 -33.72
CA ASP A 238 -18.36 -24.64 -34.11
C ASP A 238 -18.16 -25.02 -35.58
N ASP A 239 -17.55 -24.13 -36.38
CA ASP A 239 -17.32 -24.38 -37.80
C ASP A 239 -16.23 -25.44 -38.02
N ASN A 240 -16.54 -26.46 -38.83
CA ASN A 240 -15.62 -27.56 -39.11
C ASN A 240 -14.71 -27.25 -40.33
N ILE A 241 -13.79 -26.31 -40.18
CA ILE A 241 -12.79 -25.96 -41.20
C ILE A 241 -11.51 -26.77 -40.96
N THR A 242 -11.22 -27.73 -41.84
CA THR A 242 -10.06 -28.62 -41.69
C THR A 242 -9.23 -28.69 -42.96
N LEU A 243 -7.94 -28.99 -42.82
CA LEU A 243 -7.03 -29.12 -43.96
C LEU A 243 -7.58 -30.11 -45.01
N PRO A 244 -7.49 -29.79 -46.31
CA PRO A 244 -6.68 -28.73 -46.90
C PRO A 244 -7.35 -27.35 -46.98
N GLU A 245 -8.57 -27.17 -46.45
CA GLU A 245 -9.21 -25.86 -46.39
C GLU A 245 -8.50 -24.95 -45.38
N THR A 246 -8.36 -23.67 -45.73
CA THR A 246 -7.66 -22.67 -44.92
C THR A 246 -8.37 -21.33 -45.00
N VAL A 247 -8.20 -20.51 -43.97
CA VAL A 247 -8.85 -19.21 -43.81
C VAL A 247 -7.91 -18.08 -44.28
N PRO A 248 -8.31 -17.25 -45.26
CA PRO A 248 -7.53 -16.07 -45.64
C PRO A 248 -7.39 -15.08 -44.48
N TRP A 249 -6.27 -14.36 -44.37
CA TRP A 249 -6.02 -13.44 -43.25
C TRP A 249 -5.31 -12.17 -43.72
N TRP A 250 -5.64 -11.03 -43.09
CA TRP A 250 -5.06 -9.73 -43.40
C TRP A 250 -4.93 -8.83 -42.17
N THR A 251 -3.81 -8.12 -42.08
CA THR A 251 -3.50 -7.13 -41.03
C THR A 251 -3.35 -5.74 -41.65
N ASN A 252 -4.44 -5.19 -42.16
CA ASN A 252 -4.48 -3.94 -42.91
C ASN A 252 -5.54 -2.95 -42.41
N TYR A 253 -6.02 -3.14 -41.18
CA TYR A 253 -6.93 -2.18 -40.57
C TYR A 253 -6.15 -1.11 -39.81
N THR A 254 -6.54 0.14 -40.01
CA THR A 254 -5.97 1.27 -39.27
C THR A 254 -6.69 1.42 -37.94
N ILE A 255 -6.06 0.96 -36.85
CA ILE A 255 -6.68 0.92 -35.51
C ILE A 255 -6.54 2.22 -34.72
N SER A 256 -5.58 3.09 -35.07
CA SER A 256 -5.42 4.43 -34.50
C SER A 256 -4.71 5.38 -35.48
N ASN A 257 -4.68 6.67 -35.15
CA ASN A 257 -4.03 7.72 -35.96
C ASN A 257 -2.59 8.07 -35.49
N GLY A 258 -2.00 7.28 -34.60
CA GLY A 258 -0.63 7.52 -34.09
C GLY A 258 0.47 7.04 -35.04
N SER A 259 1.73 7.24 -34.66
CA SER A 259 2.89 6.62 -35.33
C SER A 259 3.20 5.21 -34.80
N SER A 260 2.67 4.87 -33.63
CA SER A 260 2.78 3.59 -32.94
C SER A 260 1.61 3.45 -31.97
N VAL A 261 1.20 2.21 -31.68
CA VAL A 261 0.11 1.90 -30.76
C VAL A 261 0.32 0.56 -30.08
N PHE A 262 -0.11 0.45 -28.83
CA PHE A 262 -0.08 -0.79 -28.06
C PHE A 262 -1.36 -1.61 -28.32
N THR A 263 -1.21 -2.94 -28.48
CA THR A 263 -2.31 -3.89 -28.69
C THR A 263 -2.27 -5.03 -27.68
N ASP A 264 -3.30 -5.88 -27.64
CA ASP A 264 -3.36 -7.10 -26.81
C ASP A 264 -2.16 -8.02 -27.07
N GLY A 265 -2.02 -8.51 -28.29
CA GLY A 265 -1.09 -9.54 -28.66
C GLY A 265 -0.50 -9.30 -30.04
N ALA A 266 0.56 -10.03 -30.34
CA ALA A 266 1.34 -9.83 -31.56
C ALA A 266 0.73 -10.49 -32.80
N LYS A 267 0.01 -11.61 -32.65
CA LYS A 267 -0.46 -12.46 -33.76
C LYS A 267 -1.91 -12.18 -34.17
N ARG A 268 -2.87 -12.47 -33.28
CA ARG A 268 -4.28 -12.56 -33.64
C ARG A 268 -5.00 -11.22 -33.65
N ASP A 269 -5.49 -10.71 -32.51
CA ASP A 269 -6.41 -9.57 -32.58
C ASP A 269 -5.66 -8.32 -33.00
N ARG A 270 -4.50 -8.04 -32.39
CA ARG A 270 -3.71 -6.85 -32.72
C ARG A 270 -4.57 -5.60 -32.65
N LEU A 271 -5.41 -5.52 -31.61
CA LEU A 271 -6.34 -4.44 -31.31
C LEU A 271 -6.04 -3.83 -29.94
N ILE A 272 -6.63 -2.67 -29.68
CA ILE A 272 -6.50 -2.03 -28.37
C ILE A 272 -7.51 -2.65 -27.41
N TRP A 273 -7.02 -3.26 -26.35
CA TRP A 273 -7.83 -3.87 -25.30
C TRP A 273 -7.53 -3.23 -23.93
N PRO A 274 -8.50 -2.54 -23.29
CA PRO A 274 -8.30 -1.88 -22.00
C PRO A 274 -7.82 -2.80 -20.87
N GLY A 275 -8.31 -4.04 -20.83
CA GLY A 275 -7.91 -5.04 -19.82
C GLY A 275 -6.40 -5.26 -19.82
N ASP A 276 -5.84 -5.56 -20.99
CA ASP A 276 -4.39 -5.74 -21.21
C ASP A 276 -3.56 -4.57 -20.72
N MET A 277 -4.02 -3.35 -21.01
CA MET A 277 -3.32 -2.13 -20.60
C MET A 277 -3.20 -2.00 -19.09
N SER A 278 -4.13 -2.59 -18.32
CA SER A 278 -4.08 -2.54 -16.85
C SER A 278 -2.91 -3.32 -16.25
N ILE A 279 -2.32 -4.24 -17.01
CA ILE A 279 -1.07 -4.94 -16.67
C ILE A 279 0.11 -4.34 -17.44
N ALA A 280 -0.04 -4.20 -18.77
CA ALA A 280 1.06 -3.88 -19.66
C ALA A 280 1.59 -2.45 -19.48
N LEU A 281 0.74 -1.47 -19.15
CA LEU A 281 1.16 -0.08 -19.02
C LEU A 281 2.22 0.09 -17.91
N GLU A 282 2.01 -0.52 -16.75
CA GLU A 282 2.98 -0.47 -15.65
C GLU A 282 4.29 -1.18 -16.04
N SER A 283 4.19 -2.32 -16.72
CA SER A 283 5.35 -3.08 -17.22
C SER A 283 6.15 -2.29 -18.26
N VAL A 284 5.46 -1.58 -19.18
CA VAL A 284 6.09 -0.67 -20.15
C VAL A 284 6.75 0.50 -19.43
N ALA A 285 6.09 1.10 -18.44
CA ALA A 285 6.61 2.24 -17.70
C ALA A 285 7.95 1.93 -17.00
N VAL A 286 8.13 0.72 -16.46
CA VAL A 286 9.39 0.32 -15.79
C VAL A 286 10.44 -0.27 -16.73
N SER A 287 10.11 -0.54 -17.99
CA SER A 287 11.02 -1.19 -18.94
C SER A 287 11.45 -0.27 -20.09
N THR A 288 10.61 -0.10 -21.10
CA THR A 288 10.92 0.67 -22.33
C THR A 288 10.47 2.13 -22.25
N TYR A 289 9.57 2.45 -21.31
CA TYR A 289 8.95 3.76 -21.13
C TYR A 289 8.28 4.31 -22.40
N ASP A 290 7.78 3.43 -23.27
CA ASP A 290 6.96 3.81 -24.43
C ASP A 290 5.53 4.20 -24.01
N LEU A 291 5.43 5.24 -23.20
CA LEU A 291 4.16 5.82 -22.78
C LEU A 291 3.42 6.49 -23.95
N TYR A 292 4.10 6.75 -25.06
CA TYR A 292 3.47 7.29 -26.28
C TYR A 292 2.49 6.29 -26.88
N SER A 293 2.92 5.04 -27.12
CA SER A 293 2.04 4.01 -27.70
C SER A 293 0.85 3.70 -26.78
N MET A 294 1.04 3.73 -25.46
CA MET A 294 -0.02 3.60 -24.45
C MET A 294 -1.01 4.76 -24.48
N ARG A 295 -0.50 6.00 -24.60
CA ARG A 295 -1.33 7.21 -24.73
C ARG A 295 -2.22 7.15 -25.97
N VAL A 296 -1.66 6.81 -27.12
CA VAL A 296 -2.40 6.69 -28.40
C VAL A 296 -3.51 5.65 -28.28
N ALA A 297 -3.24 4.52 -27.63
CA ALA A 297 -4.25 3.48 -27.38
C ALA A 297 -5.42 4.02 -26.52
N LEU A 298 -5.14 4.70 -25.40
CA LEU A 298 -6.17 5.32 -24.56
C LEU A 298 -6.96 6.40 -25.29
N GLU A 299 -6.28 7.28 -26.04
CA GLU A 299 -6.94 8.32 -26.83
C GLU A 299 -7.91 7.74 -27.84
N THR A 300 -7.54 6.61 -28.45
CA THR A 300 -8.40 5.90 -29.40
C THR A 300 -9.66 5.38 -28.70
N LEU A 301 -9.53 4.75 -27.52
CA LEU A 301 -10.68 4.29 -26.73
C LEU A 301 -11.60 5.44 -26.32
N PHE A 302 -11.04 6.56 -25.87
CA PHE A 302 -11.79 7.77 -25.50
C PHE A 302 -12.46 8.45 -26.70
N SER A 303 -11.89 8.35 -27.89
CA SER A 303 -12.53 8.84 -29.13
C SER A 303 -13.79 8.05 -29.49
N MET A 304 -13.94 6.84 -28.94
CA MET A 304 -15.08 5.95 -29.12
C MET A 304 -16.08 6.01 -27.97
N GLN A 305 -15.90 6.94 -27.02
CA GLN A 305 -16.81 7.12 -25.89
C GLN A 305 -18.24 7.40 -26.38
N GLN A 306 -19.20 6.69 -25.81
CA GLN A 306 -20.62 6.83 -26.12
C GLN A 306 -21.23 8.07 -25.43
N PRO A 307 -22.37 8.59 -25.92
CA PRO A 307 -23.01 9.77 -25.33
C PRO A 307 -23.40 9.63 -23.85
N ASP A 308 -23.63 8.40 -23.38
CA ASP A 308 -23.93 8.08 -21.99
C ASP A 308 -22.68 7.99 -21.09
N GLY A 309 -21.48 8.14 -21.67
CA GLY A 309 -20.19 8.05 -20.98
C GLY A 309 -19.48 6.72 -21.12
N ARG A 310 -20.16 5.67 -21.60
CA ARG A 310 -19.59 4.33 -21.74
C ARG A 310 -18.37 4.34 -22.65
N LEU A 311 -17.34 3.62 -22.25
CA LEU A 311 -16.12 3.37 -23.04
C LEU A 311 -16.20 1.96 -23.65
N PRO A 312 -15.60 1.73 -24.82
CA PRO A 312 -15.78 0.48 -25.55
C PRO A 312 -15.05 -0.69 -24.87
N TYR A 313 -15.56 -1.91 -25.10
CA TYR A 313 -14.91 -3.16 -24.69
C TYR A 313 -13.54 -3.35 -25.35
N ALA A 314 -13.44 -3.02 -26.64
CA ALA A 314 -12.21 -3.09 -27.44
C ALA A 314 -12.17 -1.98 -28.50
N GLY A 315 -10.99 -1.73 -29.04
CA GLY A 315 -10.81 -0.86 -30.20
C GLY A 315 -11.46 -1.44 -31.47
N LYS A 316 -11.67 -0.57 -32.48
CA LYS A 316 -12.15 -1.01 -33.80
C LYS A 316 -11.12 -1.93 -34.49
N PRO A 317 -11.55 -2.88 -35.36
CA PRO A 317 -12.91 -3.06 -35.90
C PRO A 317 -13.83 -3.96 -35.07
N PHE A 318 -13.51 -4.25 -33.81
CA PHE A 318 -14.41 -5.02 -32.95
C PHE A 318 -15.78 -4.35 -32.82
N PHE A 319 -16.85 -5.15 -32.74
CA PHE A 319 -18.22 -4.62 -32.61
C PHE A 319 -18.46 -4.07 -31.19
N ASP A 320 -19.44 -3.19 -31.06
CA ASP A 320 -19.74 -2.57 -29.77
C ASP A 320 -20.39 -3.60 -28.81
N VAL A 321 -19.70 -3.85 -27.69
CA VAL A 321 -20.15 -4.72 -26.61
C VAL A 321 -20.07 -3.94 -25.30
N VAL A 322 -21.05 -4.13 -24.42
CA VAL A 322 -21.01 -3.59 -23.07
C VAL A 322 -20.18 -4.53 -22.20
N SER A 323 -19.06 -4.05 -21.70
CA SER A 323 -18.31 -4.69 -20.61
C SER A 323 -18.08 -3.66 -19.51
N TYR A 324 -18.57 -3.99 -18.31
CA TYR A 324 -18.47 -3.09 -17.16
C TYR A 324 -17.02 -2.96 -16.67
N THR A 325 -16.31 -4.09 -16.57
CA THR A 325 -14.91 -4.16 -16.11
C THR A 325 -13.94 -3.52 -17.10
N TYR A 326 -14.05 -3.78 -18.41
CA TYR A 326 -13.14 -3.18 -19.42
C TYR A 326 -13.34 -1.67 -19.57
N HIS A 327 -14.56 -1.19 -19.36
CA HIS A 327 -14.82 0.23 -19.20
C HIS A 327 -14.00 0.82 -18.04
N LEU A 328 -14.01 0.17 -16.86
CA LEU A 328 -13.23 0.59 -15.71
C LEU A 328 -11.71 0.47 -15.94
N HIS A 329 -11.24 -0.55 -16.66
CA HIS A 329 -9.83 -0.69 -17.03
C HIS A 329 -9.33 0.49 -17.88
N SER A 330 -10.19 1.09 -18.72
CA SER A 330 -9.85 2.31 -19.45
C SER A 330 -9.59 3.50 -18.50
N LEU A 331 -10.36 3.60 -17.41
CA LEU A 331 -10.17 4.63 -16.37
C LEU A 331 -8.89 4.39 -15.57
N ILE A 332 -8.57 3.12 -15.26
CA ILE A 332 -7.30 2.75 -14.63
C ILE A 332 -6.13 3.18 -15.53
N GLY A 333 -6.22 2.94 -16.84
CA GLY A 333 -5.22 3.36 -17.81
C GLY A 333 -4.92 4.86 -17.78
N VAL A 334 -5.95 5.72 -17.63
CA VAL A 334 -5.78 7.17 -17.47
C VAL A 334 -4.95 7.50 -16.23
N SER A 335 -5.29 6.90 -15.08
CA SER A 335 -4.57 7.17 -13.83
C SER A 335 -3.12 6.71 -13.92
N HIS A 336 -2.88 5.50 -14.43
CA HIS A 336 -1.54 4.96 -14.58
C HIS A 336 -0.72 5.81 -15.57
N LEU A 337 -1.28 6.18 -16.73
CA LEU A 337 -0.57 7.02 -17.68
C LEU A 337 -0.17 8.35 -17.05
N TYR A 338 -1.07 9.01 -16.32
CA TYR A 338 -0.76 10.24 -15.60
C TYR A 338 0.31 10.04 -14.52
N ARG A 339 0.22 8.98 -13.72
CA ARG A 339 1.20 8.65 -12.67
C ARG A 339 2.61 8.53 -13.21
N TYR A 340 2.81 7.85 -14.34
CA TYR A 340 4.16 7.65 -14.90
C TYR A 340 4.62 8.80 -15.79
N SER A 341 3.72 9.49 -16.50
CA SER A 341 4.09 10.61 -17.41
C SER A 341 4.17 11.97 -16.72
N GLY A 342 3.35 12.20 -15.70
CA GLY A 342 3.12 13.51 -15.10
C GLY A 342 2.40 14.52 -16.00
N ASP A 343 1.80 14.07 -17.11
CA ASP A 343 1.20 14.93 -18.13
C ASP A 343 -0.17 15.48 -17.68
N LEU A 344 -0.14 16.56 -16.89
CA LEU A 344 -1.32 17.19 -16.33
C LEU A 344 -2.21 17.83 -17.40
N ASP A 345 -1.62 18.39 -18.47
CA ASP A 345 -2.36 19.01 -19.57
C ASP A 345 -3.17 17.95 -20.33
N TRP A 346 -2.57 16.78 -20.59
CA TRP A 346 -3.25 15.66 -21.21
C TRP A 346 -4.43 15.16 -20.36
N LEU A 347 -4.24 15.04 -19.05
CA LEU A 347 -5.29 14.64 -18.11
C LEU A 347 -6.43 15.68 -18.07
N ALA A 348 -6.09 16.96 -17.93
CA ALA A 348 -7.06 18.06 -17.87
C ALA A 348 -7.94 18.11 -19.11
N ALA A 349 -7.36 17.92 -20.31
CA ALA A 349 -8.09 17.91 -21.57
C ALA A 349 -9.14 16.79 -21.68
N ARG A 350 -8.99 15.69 -20.93
CA ARG A 350 -9.88 14.52 -20.94
C ARG A 350 -10.75 14.41 -19.68
N TRP A 351 -10.59 15.32 -18.72
CA TRP A 351 -11.24 15.19 -17.41
C TRP A 351 -12.77 15.14 -17.48
N ASN A 352 -13.38 15.91 -18.39
CA ASN A 352 -14.83 15.86 -18.57
C ASN A 352 -15.31 14.51 -19.12
N GLN A 353 -14.58 13.93 -20.08
CA GLN A 353 -14.87 12.59 -20.59
C GLN A 353 -14.67 11.53 -19.51
N TYR A 354 -13.60 11.65 -18.72
CA TYR A 354 -13.33 10.77 -17.58
C TYR A 354 -14.47 10.80 -16.56
N LYS A 355 -14.93 12.00 -16.16
CA LYS A 355 -16.04 12.14 -15.22
C LYS A 355 -17.35 11.58 -15.77
N LEU A 356 -17.61 11.76 -17.06
CA LEU A 356 -18.79 11.19 -17.71
C LEU A 356 -18.74 9.66 -17.71
N ALA A 357 -17.57 9.08 -17.99
CA ALA A 357 -17.34 7.63 -17.90
C ALA A 357 -17.51 7.10 -16.48
N LEU A 358 -16.89 7.76 -15.49
CA LEU A 358 -17.07 7.37 -14.10
C LEU A 358 -18.55 7.45 -13.69
N GLN A 359 -19.27 8.51 -14.08
CA GLN A 359 -20.70 8.65 -13.79
C GLN A 359 -21.53 7.50 -14.38
N TRP A 360 -21.19 7.01 -15.58
CA TRP A 360 -21.82 5.82 -16.15
C TRP A 360 -21.65 4.60 -15.24
N SER A 361 -20.43 4.37 -14.75
CA SER A 361 -20.16 3.28 -13.79
C SER A 361 -20.97 3.43 -12.50
N LEU A 362 -21.00 4.63 -11.93
CA LEU A 362 -21.71 4.92 -10.67
C LEU A 362 -23.23 4.77 -10.81
N SER A 363 -23.78 4.94 -12.01
CA SER A 363 -25.21 4.76 -12.27
C SER A 363 -25.70 3.32 -12.07
N SER A 364 -24.77 2.35 -12.04
CA SER A 364 -25.08 0.93 -11.77
C SER A 364 -25.15 0.60 -10.28
N ILE A 365 -24.80 1.54 -9.38
CA ILE A 365 -24.89 1.34 -7.94
C ILE A 365 -26.35 1.41 -7.51
N ASP A 366 -26.85 0.33 -6.91
CA ASP A 366 -28.23 0.26 -6.44
C ASP A 366 -28.35 0.50 -4.92
N SER A 367 -29.54 0.26 -4.37
CA SER A 367 -29.83 0.48 -2.95
C SER A 367 -28.96 -0.34 -1.98
N THR A 368 -28.26 -1.36 -2.47
CA THR A 368 -27.32 -2.15 -1.66
C THR A 368 -25.98 -1.44 -1.44
N GLY A 369 -25.69 -0.38 -2.21
CA GLY A 369 -24.40 0.29 -2.23
C GLY A 369 -23.33 -0.42 -3.07
N LEU A 370 -23.70 -1.47 -3.82
CA LEU A 370 -22.84 -2.14 -4.79
C LEU A 370 -23.34 -1.88 -6.21
N ALA A 371 -22.42 -1.91 -7.17
CA ALA A 371 -22.75 -1.90 -8.59
C ALA A 371 -23.39 -3.24 -8.96
N ASN A 372 -24.63 -3.18 -9.44
CA ASN A 372 -25.35 -4.33 -9.98
C ASN A 372 -25.07 -4.44 -11.49
N VAL A 373 -24.14 -5.34 -11.83
CA VAL A 373 -23.66 -5.53 -13.19
C VAL A 373 -24.67 -6.40 -13.95
N THR A 374 -25.12 -5.93 -15.11
CA THR A 374 -26.06 -6.66 -15.98
C THR A 374 -25.40 -7.18 -17.25
N ALA A 375 -24.24 -6.63 -17.61
CA ALA A 375 -23.45 -7.05 -18.75
C ALA A 375 -22.64 -8.32 -18.42
N SER A 376 -22.60 -9.26 -19.34
CA SER A 376 -21.88 -10.53 -19.16
C SER A 376 -20.46 -10.52 -19.72
N ALA A 377 -20.10 -9.52 -20.55
CA ALA A 377 -18.82 -9.52 -21.26
C ALA A 377 -17.67 -9.07 -20.35
N ASP A 378 -16.66 -9.92 -20.27
CA ASP A 378 -15.42 -9.70 -19.54
C ASP A 378 -14.31 -10.57 -20.16
N TRP A 379 -13.13 -10.63 -19.53
CA TRP A 379 -11.92 -11.31 -20.00
C TRP A 379 -12.13 -12.82 -20.25
N LEU A 380 -12.81 -13.26 -21.31
CA LEU A 380 -13.00 -14.67 -21.66
C LEU A 380 -13.47 -15.59 -20.49
N ARG A 381 -13.97 -15.04 -19.38
CA ARG A 381 -14.52 -15.75 -18.22
C ARG A 381 -15.97 -16.13 -18.48
N PHE A 382 -16.43 -17.21 -17.84
CA PHE A 382 -17.78 -17.71 -18.03
C PHE A 382 -18.74 -17.08 -17.02
N GLY A 383 -19.50 -16.11 -17.50
CA GLY A 383 -20.52 -15.43 -16.72
C GLY A 383 -19.98 -14.21 -15.98
N MET A 384 -20.87 -13.22 -15.89
CA MET A 384 -20.75 -12.03 -15.05
C MET A 384 -22.18 -11.60 -14.70
N GLY A 385 -22.38 -10.93 -13.57
CA GLY A 385 -23.69 -10.40 -13.21
C GLY A 385 -23.91 -10.18 -11.72
N GLY A 386 -24.97 -9.45 -11.38
CA GLY A 386 -25.32 -9.14 -9.99
C GLY A 386 -24.30 -8.20 -9.35
N HIS A 387 -24.17 -8.26 -8.02
CA HIS A 387 -23.08 -7.56 -7.33
C HIS A 387 -21.78 -8.36 -7.44
N ASN A 388 -21.25 -8.41 -8.66
CA ASN A 388 -20.03 -9.13 -8.96
C ASN A 388 -18.84 -8.52 -8.18
N ILE A 389 -18.08 -9.36 -7.49
CA ILE A 389 -16.98 -8.94 -6.62
C ILE A 389 -15.82 -8.30 -7.40
N GLU A 390 -15.44 -8.83 -8.56
CA GLU A 390 -14.38 -8.24 -9.40
C GLU A 390 -14.77 -6.84 -9.84
N ALA A 391 -15.95 -6.68 -10.43
CA ALA A 391 -16.44 -5.39 -10.90
C ALA A 391 -16.48 -4.35 -9.77
N ASN A 392 -16.95 -4.73 -8.58
CA ASN A 392 -17.02 -3.83 -7.43
C ASN A 392 -15.63 -3.53 -6.84
N ALA A 393 -14.71 -4.49 -6.81
CA ALA A 393 -13.33 -4.26 -6.37
C ALA A 393 -12.58 -3.32 -7.33
N ILE A 394 -12.75 -3.49 -8.64
CA ILE A 394 -12.20 -2.59 -9.66
C ILE A 394 -12.84 -1.20 -9.54
N LEU A 395 -14.16 -1.09 -9.34
CA LEU A 395 -14.83 0.20 -9.16
C LEU A 395 -14.32 0.92 -7.91
N TYR A 396 -14.13 0.20 -6.80
CA TYR A 396 -13.52 0.75 -5.59
C TYR A 396 -12.12 1.29 -5.87
N PHE A 397 -11.29 0.54 -6.60
CA PHE A 397 -9.97 1.00 -7.02
C PHE A 397 -10.04 2.26 -7.90
N VAL A 398 -10.92 2.28 -8.91
CA VAL A 398 -11.13 3.44 -9.78
C VAL A 398 -11.58 4.66 -8.99
N LEU A 399 -12.43 4.50 -7.97
CA LEU A 399 -12.83 5.60 -7.08
C LEU A 399 -11.63 6.17 -6.31
N GLN A 400 -10.75 5.32 -5.77
CA GLN A 400 -9.53 5.77 -5.09
C GLN A 400 -8.60 6.52 -6.05
N GLU A 401 -8.39 5.99 -7.25
CA GLU A 401 -7.59 6.64 -8.29
C GLU A 401 -8.22 7.97 -8.73
N SER A 402 -9.55 8.02 -8.87
CA SER A 402 -10.29 9.23 -9.24
C SER A 402 -10.15 10.35 -8.21
N LEU A 403 -10.10 10.03 -6.92
CA LEU A 403 -9.85 11.00 -5.85
C LEU A 403 -8.43 11.60 -5.95
N LEU A 404 -7.43 10.79 -6.34
CA LEU A 404 -6.08 11.29 -6.58
C LEU A 404 -6.03 12.22 -7.79
N LEU A 405 -6.69 11.85 -8.89
CA LEU A 405 -6.77 12.68 -10.10
C LEU A 405 -7.54 13.99 -9.84
N ALA A 406 -8.66 13.92 -9.13
CA ALA A 406 -9.43 15.11 -8.75
C ALA A 406 -8.60 16.06 -7.89
N LYS A 407 -7.81 15.54 -6.94
CA LYS A 407 -6.87 16.36 -6.16
C LYS A 407 -5.82 17.02 -7.04
N ALA A 408 -5.24 16.31 -8.00
CA ALA A 408 -4.26 16.86 -8.93
C ALA A 408 -4.84 17.99 -9.82
N LEU A 409 -6.11 17.89 -10.17
CA LEU A 409 -6.84 18.89 -10.96
C LEU A 409 -7.57 19.95 -10.10
N ASN A 410 -7.46 19.88 -8.78
CA ASN A 410 -8.17 20.75 -7.84
C ASN A 410 -9.72 20.72 -7.99
N ASP A 411 -10.29 19.57 -8.36
CA ASP A 411 -11.75 19.32 -8.47
C ASP A 411 -12.32 18.85 -7.12
N THR A 412 -12.59 19.80 -6.23
CA THR A 412 -13.13 19.51 -4.89
C THR A 412 -14.63 19.17 -4.90
N ALA A 413 -15.37 19.58 -5.93
CA ALA A 413 -16.82 19.38 -6.04
C ALA A 413 -17.20 17.90 -6.11
N SER A 414 -16.37 17.09 -6.77
CA SER A 414 -16.64 15.67 -7.00
C SER A 414 -16.13 14.76 -5.86
N SER A 415 -15.18 15.27 -5.06
CA SER A 415 -14.36 14.46 -4.14
C SER A 415 -15.14 13.87 -2.96
N SER A 416 -16.00 14.66 -2.29
CA SER A 416 -16.75 14.18 -1.12
C SER A 416 -17.75 13.08 -1.48
N HIS A 417 -18.42 13.20 -2.64
CA HIS A 417 -19.39 12.22 -3.10
C HIS A 417 -18.74 10.87 -3.44
N TRP A 418 -17.63 10.89 -4.18
CA TRP A 418 -16.89 9.68 -4.53
C TRP A 418 -16.28 8.98 -3.30
N ALA A 419 -15.78 9.74 -2.33
CA ALA A 419 -15.27 9.19 -1.07
C ALA A 419 -16.38 8.49 -0.25
N GLN A 420 -17.58 9.08 -0.21
CA GLN A 420 -18.73 8.47 0.44
C GLN A 420 -19.16 7.17 -0.26
N ILE A 421 -19.24 7.17 -1.59
CA ILE A 421 -19.56 5.96 -2.37
C ILE A 421 -18.54 4.87 -2.10
N ALA A 422 -17.24 5.19 -2.15
CA ALA A 422 -16.18 4.21 -1.91
C ALA A 422 -16.30 3.57 -0.51
N THR A 423 -16.60 4.37 0.51
CA THR A 423 -16.80 3.90 1.89
C THR A 423 -17.98 2.93 1.99
N THR A 424 -19.11 3.28 1.37
CA THR A 424 -20.31 2.42 1.34
C THR A 424 -20.03 1.13 0.58
N LEU A 425 -19.43 1.22 -0.62
CA LEU A 425 -19.12 0.06 -1.46
C LEU A 425 -18.23 -0.94 -0.71
N LYS A 426 -17.15 -0.47 -0.09
CA LYS A 426 -16.26 -1.33 0.72
C LYS A 426 -17.00 -2.02 1.85
N SER A 427 -17.86 -1.29 2.57
CA SER A 427 -18.66 -1.85 3.66
C SER A 427 -19.65 -2.89 3.16
N SER A 428 -20.36 -2.60 2.06
CA SER A 428 -21.37 -3.48 1.48
C SER A 428 -20.77 -4.76 0.88
N ALA A 429 -19.62 -4.68 0.21
CA ALA A 429 -18.96 -5.84 -0.38
C ALA A 429 -18.55 -6.84 0.71
N ASN A 430 -17.99 -6.33 1.82
CA ASN A 430 -17.63 -7.18 2.97
C ASN A 430 -18.86 -7.74 3.69
N ALA A 431 -19.95 -6.99 3.80
CA ALA A 431 -21.16 -7.48 4.45
C ALA A 431 -21.89 -8.55 3.63
N ARG A 432 -21.81 -8.49 2.29
CA ARG A 432 -22.65 -9.31 1.39
C ARG A 432 -21.91 -10.46 0.73
N LEU A 433 -20.65 -10.26 0.36
CA LEU A 433 -19.91 -11.17 -0.51
C LEU A 433 -18.81 -11.94 0.22
N TRP A 434 -18.38 -11.49 1.40
CA TRP A 434 -17.34 -12.18 2.17
C TRP A 434 -17.85 -13.52 2.71
N ASP A 435 -17.13 -14.60 2.39
CA ASP A 435 -17.39 -15.93 2.94
C ASP A 435 -16.29 -16.32 3.92
N PRO A 436 -16.52 -16.19 5.24
CA PRO A 436 -15.50 -16.51 6.23
C PRO A 436 -15.11 -17.99 6.27
N ALA A 437 -15.98 -18.90 5.80
CA ALA A 437 -15.66 -20.34 5.78
C ALA A 437 -14.68 -20.68 4.66
N ALA A 438 -14.81 -20.05 3.50
CA ALA A 438 -13.87 -20.19 2.39
C ALA A 438 -12.63 -19.31 2.55
N GLY A 439 -12.70 -18.27 3.39
CA GLY A 439 -11.65 -17.26 3.50
C GLY A 439 -11.53 -16.40 2.24
N LEU A 440 -12.60 -16.30 1.45
CA LEU A 440 -12.64 -15.65 0.14
C LEU A 440 -13.99 -14.96 -0.06
N TYR A 441 -14.04 -13.98 -0.94
CA TYR A 441 -15.30 -13.43 -1.44
C TYR A 441 -15.93 -14.36 -2.47
N ARG A 442 -17.26 -14.48 -2.41
CA ARG A 442 -18.08 -15.10 -3.46
C ARG A 442 -18.15 -14.19 -4.68
N ASP A 443 -18.37 -14.80 -5.84
CA ASP A 443 -18.49 -14.09 -7.11
C ASP A 443 -19.62 -13.06 -7.07
N ASN A 444 -20.80 -13.48 -6.60
CA ASN A 444 -21.96 -12.65 -6.27
C ASN A 444 -22.91 -13.45 -5.37
N GLU A 445 -24.04 -12.87 -4.96
CA GLU A 445 -24.97 -13.50 -4.01
C GLU A 445 -25.71 -14.73 -4.55
N THR A 446 -25.69 -14.95 -5.87
CA THR A 446 -26.44 -16.03 -6.52
C THR A 446 -25.60 -17.28 -6.82
N THR A 447 -24.29 -17.24 -6.53
CA THR A 447 -23.37 -18.35 -6.81
C THR A 447 -22.60 -18.79 -5.57
N THR A 448 -22.00 -19.97 -5.64
CA THR A 448 -21.03 -20.48 -4.67
C THR A 448 -19.59 -20.40 -5.19
N LEU A 449 -19.38 -19.73 -6.34
CA LEU A 449 -18.06 -19.55 -6.94
C LEU A 449 -17.27 -18.56 -6.09
N HIS A 450 -16.00 -18.85 -5.81
CA HIS A 450 -15.05 -17.91 -5.22
C HIS A 450 -13.96 -17.65 -6.26
N PRO A 451 -14.11 -16.60 -7.08
CA PRO A 451 -13.29 -16.43 -8.28
C PRO A 451 -11.87 -15.98 -7.91
N GLN A 452 -10.88 -16.26 -8.78
CA GLN A 452 -9.51 -15.78 -8.63
C GLN A 452 -9.47 -14.27 -8.81
N ASP A 453 -10.10 -13.75 -9.86
CA ASP A 453 -10.10 -12.34 -10.25
C ASP A 453 -10.56 -11.40 -9.14
N GLY A 454 -11.77 -11.59 -8.62
CA GLY A 454 -12.35 -10.74 -7.60
C GLY A 454 -11.62 -10.78 -6.27
N ASN A 455 -11.06 -11.94 -5.92
CA ASN A 455 -10.26 -12.07 -4.70
C ASN A 455 -8.88 -11.43 -4.85
N ALA A 456 -8.22 -11.56 -6.00
CA ALA A 456 -6.98 -10.83 -6.31
C ALA A 456 -7.22 -9.31 -6.33
N TRP A 457 -8.29 -8.87 -6.98
CA TRP A 457 -8.68 -7.46 -7.02
C TRP A 457 -9.09 -6.92 -5.66
N SER A 458 -9.73 -7.71 -4.79
CA SER A 458 -10.06 -7.27 -3.42
C SER A 458 -8.82 -6.86 -2.61
N LEU A 459 -7.68 -7.51 -2.86
CA LEU A 459 -6.39 -7.16 -2.26
C LEU A 459 -5.73 -5.98 -2.98
N LYS A 460 -5.66 -6.00 -4.31
CA LYS A 460 -5.06 -4.91 -5.11
C LYS A 460 -5.75 -3.57 -4.86
N SER A 461 -7.07 -3.60 -4.72
CA SER A 461 -7.92 -2.43 -4.46
C SER A 461 -7.95 -1.98 -3.00
N ASN A 462 -7.43 -2.78 -2.07
CA ASN A 462 -7.59 -2.58 -0.63
C ASN A 462 -9.07 -2.59 -0.17
N LEU A 463 -9.89 -3.49 -0.74
CA LEU A 463 -11.28 -3.69 -0.36
C LEU A 463 -11.43 -4.42 1.00
N THR A 464 -10.40 -5.15 1.43
CA THR A 464 -10.36 -5.87 2.71
C THR A 464 -10.42 -4.95 3.93
N LEU A 465 -10.96 -5.45 5.04
CA LEU A 465 -11.12 -4.73 6.30
C LEU A 465 -9.90 -4.81 7.23
N SER A 466 -9.03 -5.82 7.05
CA SER A 466 -7.87 -6.04 7.92
C SER A 466 -6.74 -6.79 7.22
N ALA A 467 -5.51 -6.66 7.75
CA ALA A 467 -4.36 -7.44 7.30
C ALA A 467 -4.57 -8.95 7.47
N THR A 468 -5.29 -9.38 8.51
CA THR A 468 -5.66 -10.79 8.71
C THR A 468 -6.53 -11.30 7.57
N GLN A 469 -7.58 -10.55 7.19
CA GLN A 469 -8.40 -10.91 6.04
C GLN A 469 -7.57 -10.97 4.76
N SER A 470 -6.65 -10.02 4.57
CA SER A 470 -5.74 -10.02 3.42
C SER A 470 -4.85 -11.27 3.36
N SER A 471 -4.27 -11.66 4.49
CA SER A 471 -3.44 -12.87 4.61
C SER A 471 -4.26 -14.15 4.40
N THR A 472 -5.50 -14.19 4.89
CA THR A 472 -6.43 -15.32 4.65
C THR A 472 -6.72 -15.51 3.17
N ILE A 473 -7.07 -14.45 2.44
CA ILE A 473 -7.32 -14.50 0.99
C ILE A 473 -6.07 -14.97 0.25
N SER A 474 -4.92 -14.36 0.54
CA SER A 474 -3.62 -14.75 -0.03
C SER A 474 -3.30 -16.23 0.22
N THR A 475 -3.69 -16.78 1.37
CA THR A 475 -3.47 -18.19 1.70
C THR A 475 -4.44 -19.09 0.92
N ALA A 476 -5.71 -18.71 0.82
CA ALA A 476 -6.73 -19.47 0.12
C ALA A 476 -6.52 -19.49 -1.41
N LEU A 477 -6.02 -18.40 -2.00
CA LEU A 477 -5.59 -18.37 -3.40
C LEU A 477 -4.40 -19.33 -3.64
N ALA A 478 -3.34 -19.20 -2.84
CA ALA A 478 -2.15 -20.05 -2.96
C ALA A 478 -2.44 -21.54 -2.78
N ALA A 479 -3.41 -21.89 -1.93
CA ALA A 479 -3.80 -23.28 -1.69
C ALA A 479 -4.41 -23.97 -2.93
N ARG A 480 -4.80 -23.22 -3.97
CA ARG A 480 -5.41 -23.77 -5.19
C ARG A 480 -4.40 -24.05 -6.29
N TRP A 481 -3.16 -23.61 -6.16
CA TRP A 481 -2.18 -23.72 -7.23
C TRP A 481 -1.97 -25.16 -7.66
N GLY A 482 -2.05 -25.37 -8.98
CA GLY A 482 -1.70 -26.63 -9.61
C GLY A 482 -0.22 -26.68 -9.99
N PRO A 483 0.23 -27.76 -10.64
CA PRO A 483 1.62 -27.93 -11.06
C PRO A 483 2.10 -26.92 -12.12
N TYR A 484 1.18 -26.16 -12.73
CA TYR A 484 1.50 -25.22 -13.82
C TYR A 484 1.11 -23.77 -13.52
N GLY A 485 0.56 -23.47 -12.34
CA GLY A 485 0.18 -22.10 -11.97
C GLY A 485 -1.13 -22.00 -11.20
N ALA A 486 -1.60 -20.77 -11.06
CA ALA A 486 -2.83 -20.46 -10.33
C ALA A 486 -4.06 -20.66 -11.24
N PRO A 487 -5.00 -21.56 -10.87
CA PRO A 487 -6.20 -21.76 -11.66
C PRO A 487 -7.16 -20.57 -11.52
N ALA A 488 -7.93 -20.31 -12.57
CA ALA A 488 -9.02 -19.35 -12.60
C ALA A 488 -10.39 -20.08 -12.61
N PRO A 489 -11.00 -20.37 -11.44
CA PRO A 489 -12.23 -21.18 -11.37
C PRO A 489 -13.42 -20.59 -12.14
N GLU A 490 -13.43 -19.28 -12.36
CA GLU A 490 -14.40 -18.54 -13.17
C GLU A 490 -14.28 -18.77 -14.69
N ALA A 491 -13.21 -19.44 -15.14
CA ALA A 491 -12.91 -19.68 -16.55
C ALA A 491 -12.65 -21.18 -16.85
N ASP A 492 -13.34 -22.08 -16.15
CA ASP A 492 -13.21 -23.54 -16.28
C ASP A 492 -11.75 -24.01 -16.01
N ALA A 493 -11.24 -25.01 -16.73
CA ALA A 493 -9.90 -25.58 -16.57
C ALA A 493 -8.78 -24.66 -17.10
N THR A 494 -8.77 -23.39 -16.69
CA THR A 494 -7.88 -22.31 -17.18
C THR A 494 -6.84 -21.89 -16.14
N ILE A 495 -5.62 -21.59 -16.64
CA ILE A 495 -4.64 -20.71 -15.99
C ILE A 495 -4.51 -19.45 -16.85
N SER A 496 -4.85 -18.31 -16.26
CA SER A 496 -4.82 -17.00 -16.94
C SER A 496 -3.70 -16.13 -16.36
N PRO A 497 -2.63 -15.83 -17.14
CA PRO A 497 -1.61 -14.87 -16.73
C PRO A 497 -2.12 -13.45 -16.52
N PHE A 498 -3.27 -13.09 -17.09
CA PHE A 498 -3.93 -11.81 -16.81
C PHE A 498 -4.28 -11.69 -15.33
N ILE A 499 -5.04 -12.66 -14.81
CA ILE A 499 -5.44 -12.68 -13.40
C ILE A 499 -4.29 -13.07 -12.48
N GLY A 500 -3.44 -14.01 -12.92
CA GLY A 500 -2.20 -14.32 -12.23
C GLY A 500 -1.36 -13.06 -11.97
N GLY A 501 -1.31 -12.12 -12.92
CA GLY A 501 -0.62 -10.84 -12.74
C GLY A 501 -1.17 -10.00 -11.60
N PHE A 502 -2.50 -9.98 -11.41
CA PHE A 502 -3.12 -9.33 -10.26
C PHE A 502 -2.91 -10.12 -8.95
N GLU A 503 -2.89 -11.45 -9.01
CA GLU A 503 -2.61 -12.31 -7.85
C GLU A 503 -1.17 -12.11 -7.32
N LEU A 504 -0.19 -11.87 -8.19
CA LEU A 504 1.17 -11.48 -7.77
C LEU A 504 1.14 -10.24 -6.88
N HIS A 505 0.41 -9.19 -7.32
CA HIS A 505 0.23 -7.98 -6.51
C HIS A 505 -0.50 -8.29 -5.21
N ALA A 506 -1.51 -9.15 -5.26
CA ALA A 506 -2.31 -9.55 -4.11
C ALA A 506 -1.44 -10.17 -3.01
N HIS A 507 -0.54 -11.10 -3.36
CA HIS A 507 0.40 -11.70 -2.40
C HIS A 507 1.37 -10.68 -1.82
N PHE A 508 1.96 -9.82 -2.65
CA PHE A 508 2.83 -8.77 -2.13
C PHE A 508 2.07 -7.86 -1.17
N LEU A 509 0.88 -7.38 -1.53
CA LEU A 509 0.08 -6.47 -0.71
C LEU A 509 -0.44 -7.10 0.59
N ALA A 510 -0.65 -8.42 0.59
CA ALA A 510 -0.97 -9.22 1.78
C ALA A 510 0.26 -9.57 2.65
N ASP A 511 1.42 -8.97 2.37
CA ASP A 511 2.68 -9.19 3.07
C ASP A 511 3.18 -10.64 2.97
N GLN A 512 3.00 -11.25 1.80
CA GLN A 512 3.42 -12.62 1.47
C GLN A 512 4.33 -12.63 0.24
N PRO A 513 5.50 -11.94 0.27
CA PRO A 513 6.36 -11.80 -0.90
C PRO A 513 6.86 -13.14 -1.46
N GLN A 514 7.12 -14.13 -0.59
CA GLN A 514 7.58 -15.44 -1.04
C GLN A 514 6.57 -16.11 -1.98
N ARG A 515 5.27 -16.00 -1.68
CA ARG A 515 4.21 -16.57 -2.53
C ARG A 515 4.21 -15.94 -3.92
N ALA A 516 4.40 -14.63 -4.02
CA ALA A 516 4.50 -13.97 -5.32
C ALA A 516 5.69 -14.50 -6.14
N LEU A 517 6.86 -14.66 -5.52
CA LEU A 517 8.04 -15.21 -6.20
C LEU A 517 7.86 -16.67 -6.60
N ASP A 518 7.26 -17.48 -5.74
CA ASP A 518 6.97 -18.89 -6.04
C ASP A 518 5.98 -19.04 -7.18
N LEU A 519 4.93 -18.20 -7.24
CA LEU A 519 4.00 -18.19 -8.37
C LEU A 519 4.68 -17.74 -9.68
N MET A 520 5.59 -16.75 -9.62
CA MET A 520 6.39 -16.37 -10.79
C MET A 520 7.23 -17.55 -11.30
N ARG A 521 7.95 -18.23 -10.41
CA ARG A 521 8.77 -19.40 -10.75
C ARG A 521 7.94 -20.55 -11.32
N LEU A 522 6.75 -20.78 -10.75
CA LEU A 522 5.83 -21.84 -11.17
C LEU A 522 5.20 -21.56 -12.54
N GLN A 523 4.47 -20.44 -12.65
CA GLN A 523 3.63 -20.12 -13.80
C GLN A 523 4.45 -19.49 -14.93
N TRP A 524 5.18 -18.40 -14.67
CA TRP A 524 5.99 -17.76 -15.70
C TRP A 524 7.24 -18.56 -16.05
N GLY A 525 7.77 -19.34 -15.11
CA GLY A 525 8.81 -20.31 -15.42
C GLY A 525 8.35 -21.37 -16.41
N PHE A 526 7.16 -21.96 -16.21
CA PHE A 526 6.56 -22.87 -17.19
C PHE A 526 6.37 -22.21 -18.56
N MET A 527 5.79 -21.00 -18.60
CA MET A 527 5.58 -20.28 -19.87
C MET A 527 6.88 -19.96 -20.61
N LEU A 528 8.01 -19.84 -19.90
CA LEU A 528 9.30 -19.50 -20.50
C LEU A 528 10.12 -20.74 -20.87
N ASP A 529 10.11 -21.79 -20.05
CA ASP A 529 11.03 -22.92 -20.20
C ASP A 529 10.42 -24.14 -20.91
N ASP A 530 9.10 -24.26 -20.99
CA ASP A 530 8.46 -25.37 -21.70
C ASP A 530 8.80 -25.31 -23.21
N PRO A 531 9.27 -26.41 -23.83
CA PRO A 531 9.71 -26.42 -25.22
C PRO A 531 8.60 -26.15 -26.24
N ARG A 532 7.33 -26.24 -25.84
CA ARG A 532 6.16 -25.92 -26.67
C ARG A 532 5.90 -24.41 -26.70
N MET A 533 6.48 -23.64 -25.78
CA MET A 533 6.38 -22.18 -25.70
C MET A 533 7.46 -21.50 -26.56
N THR A 534 7.48 -20.16 -26.56
CA THR A 534 8.40 -19.39 -27.41
C THR A 534 9.78 -19.19 -26.80
N GLN A 535 9.93 -19.42 -25.48
CA GLN A 535 11.15 -19.15 -24.71
C GLN A 535 11.60 -17.68 -24.70
N SER A 536 10.71 -16.76 -25.08
CA SER A 536 11.03 -15.34 -25.16
C SER A 536 9.87 -14.41 -24.83
N THR A 537 8.63 -14.90 -24.91
CA THR A 537 7.40 -14.12 -24.70
C THR A 537 6.38 -14.93 -23.92
N PHE A 538 5.34 -14.28 -23.42
CA PHE A 538 4.31 -14.92 -22.60
C PHE A 538 3.00 -15.15 -23.35
N ILE A 539 2.41 -16.32 -23.11
CA ILE A 539 1.16 -16.80 -23.71
C ILE A 539 -0.07 -16.14 -23.07
N GLU A 540 -1.14 -16.06 -23.84
CA GLU A 540 -2.45 -15.52 -23.48
C GLU A 540 -3.11 -16.30 -22.33
N GLY A 541 -3.08 -17.62 -22.38
CA GLY A 541 -3.70 -18.51 -21.40
C GLY A 541 -3.46 -19.96 -21.79
N TYR A 542 -3.63 -20.88 -20.85
CA TYR A 542 -3.46 -22.32 -21.07
C TYR A 542 -4.21 -23.12 -20.01
N SER A 543 -4.19 -24.45 -20.10
CA SER A 543 -5.01 -25.28 -19.23
C SER A 543 -4.33 -25.58 -17.91
N THR A 544 -5.12 -25.86 -16.88
CA THR A 544 -4.65 -26.29 -15.56
C THR A 544 -3.79 -27.57 -15.57
N ASP A 545 -3.85 -28.36 -16.63
CA ASP A 545 -3.02 -29.56 -16.84
C ASP A 545 -1.72 -29.30 -17.63
N GLY A 546 -1.45 -28.03 -17.98
CA GLY A 546 -0.27 -27.62 -18.74
C GLY A 546 -0.35 -27.89 -20.24
N SER A 547 -1.48 -28.34 -20.76
CA SER A 547 -1.73 -28.35 -22.21
C SER A 547 -1.88 -26.92 -22.74
N LEU A 548 -1.43 -26.70 -23.99
CA LEU A 548 -1.62 -25.42 -24.69
C LEU A 548 -3.05 -25.32 -25.26
N HIS A 549 -4.01 -25.49 -24.37
CA HIS A 549 -5.43 -25.36 -24.60
C HIS A 549 -5.95 -24.27 -23.68
N TYR A 550 -6.73 -23.34 -24.21
CA TYR A 550 -7.35 -22.28 -23.40
C TYR A 550 -8.86 -22.50 -23.46
N ALA A 551 -9.49 -22.85 -22.34
CA ALA A 551 -10.87 -23.33 -22.30
C ALA A 551 -11.90 -22.48 -23.07
N PRO A 552 -11.78 -21.13 -23.14
CA PRO A 552 -12.67 -20.31 -23.95
C PRO A 552 -12.54 -20.52 -25.47
N TYR A 553 -11.53 -21.24 -25.95
CA TYR A 553 -11.26 -21.51 -27.36
C TYR A 553 -11.36 -23.00 -27.69
N SER A 554 -12.08 -23.33 -28.76
CA SER A 554 -12.03 -24.67 -29.36
C SER A 554 -10.83 -24.88 -30.30
N ASN A 555 -10.19 -23.79 -30.74
CA ASN A 555 -9.10 -23.79 -31.71
C ASN A 555 -7.77 -23.38 -31.07
N ASP A 556 -6.98 -24.35 -30.63
CA ASP A 556 -5.75 -24.08 -29.87
C ASP A 556 -4.69 -23.28 -30.63
N ALA A 557 -4.59 -23.47 -31.96
CA ALA A 557 -3.63 -22.73 -32.78
C ALA A 557 -3.91 -21.21 -32.82
N ARG A 558 -5.08 -20.79 -32.34
CA ARG A 558 -5.51 -19.40 -32.19
C ARG A 558 -4.83 -18.69 -31.02
N ILE A 559 -4.48 -19.42 -29.95
CA ILE A 559 -3.94 -18.86 -28.70
C ILE A 559 -2.69 -18.03 -29.00
N SER A 560 -2.62 -16.79 -28.51
CA SER A 560 -1.45 -15.93 -28.72
C SER A 560 -0.32 -16.31 -27.77
N HIS A 561 0.91 -16.46 -28.29
CA HIS A 561 2.10 -16.71 -27.46
C HIS A 561 2.92 -15.44 -27.16
N ALA A 562 2.42 -14.27 -27.54
CA ALA A 562 2.89 -12.97 -27.10
C ALA A 562 1.66 -12.09 -26.79
N HIS A 563 1.29 -12.03 -25.52
CA HIS A 563 0.11 -11.30 -25.04
C HIS A 563 0.47 -10.36 -23.88
N GLY A 564 0.15 -9.08 -24.02
CA GLY A 564 0.58 -8.00 -23.13
C GLY A 564 0.05 -8.13 -21.71
N TRP A 565 -1.14 -8.72 -21.55
CA TRP A 565 -1.72 -8.99 -20.23
C TRP A 565 -0.95 -9.99 -19.38
N ALA A 566 0.03 -10.71 -19.95
CA ALA A 566 0.81 -11.72 -19.26
C ALA A 566 2.12 -11.15 -18.68
N THR A 567 2.31 -9.83 -18.73
CA THR A 567 3.60 -9.19 -18.41
C THR A 567 3.73 -8.70 -16.96
N GLY A 568 2.74 -9.01 -16.11
CA GLY A 568 2.65 -8.60 -14.70
C GLY A 568 3.91 -8.73 -13.84
N PRO A 569 4.73 -9.81 -13.96
CA PRO A 569 5.96 -9.93 -13.18
C PRO A 569 6.94 -8.78 -13.38
N THR A 570 7.00 -8.20 -14.58
CA THR A 570 7.91 -7.09 -14.91
C THR A 570 7.70 -5.92 -13.95
N ALA A 571 6.45 -5.50 -13.79
CA ALA A 571 6.07 -4.45 -12.85
C ALA A 571 6.18 -4.94 -11.40
N ALA A 572 5.71 -6.15 -11.08
CA ALA A 572 5.65 -6.65 -9.71
C ALA A 572 7.04 -6.80 -9.06
N LEU A 573 8.03 -7.29 -9.80
CA LEU A 573 9.41 -7.42 -9.35
C LEU A 573 10.03 -6.04 -9.04
N THR A 574 9.85 -5.05 -9.92
CA THR A 574 10.33 -3.69 -9.69
C THR A 574 9.61 -3.01 -8.51
N PHE A 575 8.29 -3.14 -8.44
CA PHE A 575 7.46 -2.41 -7.47
C PHE A 575 7.50 -2.98 -6.06
N TYR A 576 7.61 -4.30 -5.93
CA TYR A 576 7.46 -4.95 -4.64
C TYR A 576 8.72 -5.72 -4.22
N ALA A 577 9.31 -6.53 -5.09
CA ALA A 577 10.54 -7.24 -4.72
C ALA A 577 11.69 -6.23 -4.47
N ALA A 578 11.91 -5.32 -5.43
CA ALA A 578 12.83 -4.19 -5.27
C ALA A 578 12.23 -3.04 -4.44
N GLY A 579 10.90 -2.95 -4.39
CA GLY A 579 10.18 -2.00 -3.53
C GLY A 579 10.07 -0.58 -4.07
N LEU A 580 10.43 -0.34 -5.33
CA LEU A 580 10.49 1.00 -5.92
C LEU A 580 9.16 1.36 -6.59
N ARG A 581 8.40 2.31 -6.02
CA ARG A 581 7.10 2.74 -6.58
C ARG A 581 6.96 4.25 -6.63
N LEU A 582 6.25 4.74 -7.65
CA LEU A 582 5.85 6.14 -7.76
C LEU A 582 4.49 6.35 -7.11
N LEU A 583 4.38 7.36 -6.25
CA LEU A 583 3.16 7.75 -5.54
C LEU A 583 2.55 9.06 -6.09
N GLY A 584 3.33 9.83 -6.84
CA GLY A 584 2.91 11.07 -7.49
C GLY A 584 3.32 11.11 -8.97
N PRO A 585 2.82 12.10 -9.73
CA PRO A 585 3.09 12.26 -11.16
C PRO A 585 4.59 12.28 -11.46
N ALA A 586 5.00 11.46 -12.44
CA ALA A 586 6.37 11.26 -12.90
C ALA A 586 7.40 10.91 -11.80
N GLY A 587 6.94 10.61 -10.58
CA GLY A 587 7.80 10.34 -9.44
C GLY A 587 8.14 11.57 -8.58
N GLU A 588 7.36 12.66 -8.63
CA GLU A 588 7.50 13.77 -7.66
C GLU A 588 7.46 13.27 -6.21
N ARG A 589 6.63 12.23 -5.99
CA ARG A 589 6.56 11.46 -4.76
C ARG A 589 6.82 10.00 -5.06
N TRP A 590 7.67 9.37 -4.26
CA TRP A 590 8.07 7.98 -4.44
C TRP A 590 8.21 7.25 -3.10
N VAL A 591 8.31 5.93 -3.17
CA VAL A 591 8.60 5.08 -2.01
C VAL A 591 9.59 3.98 -2.39
N VAL A 592 10.52 3.70 -1.49
CA VAL A 592 11.36 2.50 -1.51
C VAL A 592 10.97 1.64 -0.29
N ALA A 593 10.24 0.56 -0.53
CA ALA A 593 9.75 -0.37 0.49
C ALA A 593 9.95 -1.82 0.03
N PRO A 594 11.19 -2.34 0.07
CA PRO A 594 11.51 -3.64 -0.51
C PRO A 594 10.84 -4.82 0.21
N ARG A 595 10.38 -5.79 -0.58
CA ARG A 595 9.82 -7.07 -0.12
C ARG A 595 10.48 -8.23 -0.88
N PRO A 596 11.79 -8.47 -0.67
CA PRO A 596 12.57 -9.35 -1.54
C PRO A 596 12.30 -10.85 -1.36
N GLY A 597 11.46 -11.28 -0.42
CA GLY A 597 11.19 -12.71 -0.19
C GLY A 597 12.46 -13.48 0.20
N ASP A 598 12.85 -14.47 -0.58
CA ASP A 598 14.09 -15.26 -0.43
C ASP A 598 15.31 -14.66 -1.14
N LEU A 599 15.12 -13.61 -1.96
CA LEU A 599 16.20 -12.99 -2.73
C LEU A 599 17.21 -12.29 -1.81
N ARG A 600 18.49 -12.44 -2.14
CA ARG A 600 19.60 -11.84 -1.38
C ARG A 600 20.17 -10.61 -2.05
N ARG A 601 20.08 -10.53 -3.38
CA ARG A 601 20.49 -9.35 -4.15
C ARG A 601 19.36 -8.96 -5.07
N VAL A 602 18.96 -7.70 -5.02
CA VAL A 602 17.97 -7.14 -5.95
C VAL A 602 18.44 -5.77 -6.39
N GLU A 603 18.49 -5.55 -7.70
CA GLU A 603 18.78 -4.28 -8.34
C GLU A 603 17.66 -3.97 -9.32
N ALA A 604 17.11 -2.77 -9.22
CA ALA A 604 16.10 -2.33 -10.16
C ALA A 604 16.20 -0.82 -10.35
N GLY A 605 15.85 -0.36 -11.54
CA GLY A 605 15.76 1.07 -11.79
C GLY A 605 15.01 1.36 -13.07
N PHE A 606 14.40 2.54 -13.15
CA PHE A 606 13.77 3.04 -14.35
C PHE A 606 13.77 4.57 -14.38
N ARG A 607 13.71 5.13 -15.59
CA ARG A 607 13.74 6.56 -15.83
C ARG A 607 12.34 7.11 -16.15
N THR A 608 12.00 8.25 -15.54
CA THR A 608 10.85 9.08 -15.92
C THR A 608 11.31 10.40 -16.56
N SER A 609 10.37 11.30 -16.85
CA SER A 609 10.68 12.68 -17.28
C SER A 609 11.46 13.48 -16.22
N LEU A 610 11.40 13.09 -14.94
CA LEU A 610 12.13 13.77 -13.86
C LEU A 610 13.56 13.25 -13.68
N GLY A 611 13.86 12.03 -14.14
CA GLY A 611 15.18 11.43 -14.03
C GLY A 611 15.13 9.94 -13.65
N MET A 612 16.27 9.41 -13.21
CA MET A 612 16.43 8.01 -12.86
C MET A 612 16.04 7.73 -11.41
N PHE A 613 15.28 6.67 -11.20
CA PHE A 613 15.02 6.07 -9.89
C PHE A 613 15.66 4.68 -9.84
N GLU A 614 16.41 4.39 -8.78
CA GLU A 614 17.16 3.13 -8.65
C GLU A 614 17.14 2.64 -7.21
N VAL A 615 17.22 1.32 -7.05
CA VAL A 615 17.40 0.66 -5.77
C VAL A 615 18.33 -0.55 -5.94
N GLU A 616 19.25 -0.71 -5.00
CA GLU A 616 20.09 -1.89 -4.82
C GLU A 616 19.93 -2.39 -3.39
N ILE A 617 19.66 -3.68 -3.24
CA ILE A 617 19.43 -4.36 -1.96
C ILE A 617 20.42 -5.50 -1.85
N ARG A 618 21.06 -5.62 -0.69
CA ARG A 618 21.84 -6.78 -0.29
C ARG A 618 21.41 -7.28 1.08
N ARG A 619 21.25 -8.59 1.20
CA ARG A 619 20.85 -9.27 2.45
C ARG A 619 21.87 -10.32 2.85
N GLY A 620 22.08 -10.43 4.16
CA GLY A 620 22.95 -11.45 4.75
C GLY A 620 22.30 -12.84 4.75
N GLY A 621 23.08 -13.88 5.08
CA GLY A 621 22.61 -15.27 5.09
C GLY A 621 21.43 -15.56 6.03
N HIS A 622 21.17 -14.68 7.00
CA HIS A 622 20.04 -14.77 7.95
C HIS A 622 18.84 -13.88 7.57
N GLY A 623 18.84 -13.28 6.36
CA GLY A 623 17.69 -12.50 5.83
C GLY A 623 17.64 -11.03 6.24
N GLY A 624 18.51 -10.55 7.14
CA GLY A 624 18.63 -9.12 7.44
C GLY A 624 19.30 -8.31 6.33
N TYR A 625 18.92 -7.03 6.19
CA TYR A 625 19.55 -6.11 5.24
C TYR A 625 20.99 -5.82 5.65
N THR A 626 21.94 -6.02 4.74
CA THR A 626 23.34 -5.59 4.91
C THR A 626 23.60 -4.26 4.22
N GLU A 627 22.90 -4.00 3.11
CA GLU A 627 23.01 -2.76 2.35
C GLU A 627 21.69 -2.47 1.63
N LEU A 628 21.29 -1.20 1.63
CA LEU A 628 20.23 -0.66 0.78
C LEU A 628 20.71 0.68 0.23
N VAL A 629 20.88 0.76 -1.08
CA VAL A 629 21.22 1.98 -1.80
C VAL A 629 20.02 2.37 -2.65
N PHE A 630 19.68 3.64 -2.69
CA PHE A 630 18.67 4.16 -3.60
C PHE A 630 19.13 5.46 -4.24
N THR A 631 18.65 5.72 -5.45
CA THR A 631 18.82 6.97 -6.19
C THR A 631 17.44 7.51 -6.54
N ALA A 632 17.23 8.81 -6.36
CA ALA A 632 16.05 9.52 -6.86
C ALA A 632 16.46 10.89 -7.43
N PRO A 633 15.70 11.47 -8.38
CA PRO A 633 16.01 12.77 -8.96
C PRO A 633 15.91 13.92 -7.95
N GLU A 634 16.71 14.96 -8.18
CA GLU A 634 16.67 16.20 -7.38
C GLU A 634 15.29 16.86 -7.45
N GLY A 635 14.83 17.43 -6.33
CA GLY A 635 13.51 18.06 -6.23
C GLY A 635 12.34 17.10 -6.02
N THR A 636 12.59 15.78 -5.99
CA THR A 636 11.59 14.77 -5.61
C THR A 636 11.64 14.46 -4.12
N MET A 637 10.56 13.90 -3.58
CA MET A 637 10.46 13.53 -2.16
C MET A 637 9.94 12.11 -2.01
N GLY A 638 10.48 11.32 -1.09
CA GLY A 638 9.98 9.96 -0.87
C GLY A 638 10.22 9.40 0.51
N ASP A 639 9.50 8.32 0.79
CA ASP A 639 9.63 7.52 2.00
C ASP A 639 10.53 6.30 1.72
N VAL A 640 11.45 5.99 2.63
CA VAL A 640 12.16 4.70 2.65
C VAL A 640 11.65 3.89 3.83
N LYS A 641 11.12 2.69 3.58
CA LYS A 641 10.56 1.80 4.60
C LYS A 641 11.38 0.53 4.65
N ILE A 642 12.10 0.33 5.75
CA ILE A 642 12.94 -0.83 5.99
C ILE A 642 12.77 -1.31 7.43
N GLU A 643 12.61 -2.62 7.61
CA GLU A 643 12.58 -3.27 8.92
C GLU A 643 14.01 -3.67 9.31
N ALA A 644 14.84 -2.67 9.59
CA ALA A 644 16.22 -2.87 10.01
C ALA A 644 16.71 -1.71 10.88
N GLU A 645 17.64 -2.00 11.78
CA GLU A 645 18.46 -0.97 12.42
C GLU A 645 19.61 -0.59 11.48
N GLY A 646 19.95 0.70 11.41
CA GLY A 646 21.05 1.11 10.54
C GLY A 646 21.44 2.58 10.59
N VAL A 647 22.39 2.92 9.74
CA VAL A 647 22.82 4.30 9.49
C VAL A 647 22.61 4.58 8.01
N LEU A 648 21.72 5.51 7.69
CA LEU A 648 21.64 6.06 6.34
C LEU A 648 22.84 6.97 6.12
N VAL A 649 23.59 6.70 5.05
CA VAL A 649 24.75 7.51 4.65
C VAL A 649 24.47 8.09 3.27
N SER A 650 24.38 9.41 3.18
CA SER A 650 24.25 10.09 1.89
C SER A 650 25.57 10.08 1.12
N ARG A 651 25.53 10.36 -0.20
CA ARG A 651 26.73 10.41 -1.05
C ARG A 651 27.78 11.43 -0.59
N ASN A 652 27.38 12.49 0.12
CA ASN A 652 28.29 13.49 0.71
C ASN A 652 28.76 13.13 2.14
N GLY A 653 28.42 11.94 2.65
CA GLY A 653 28.91 11.41 3.92
C GLY A 653 28.07 11.77 5.15
N THR A 654 26.94 12.47 5.00
CA THR A 654 26.02 12.74 6.11
C THR A 654 25.43 11.45 6.63
N ARG A 655 25.40 11.29 7.96
CA ARG A 655 24.94 10.07 8.63
C ARG A 655 23.67 10.35 9.44
N CYS A 656 22.63 9.55 9.21
CA CYS A 656 21.41 9.55 10.03
C CYS A 656 21.22 8.15 10.64
N LYS A 657 21.23 8.06 11.98
CA LYS A 657 20.93 6.79 12.67
C LYS A 657 19.43 6.57 12.64
N TYR A 658 19.01 5.41 12.14
CA TYR A 658 17.62 4.98 12.18
C TYR A 658 17.51 3.71 13.05
N ARG A 659 16.64 3.76 14.05
CA ARG A 659 16.17 2.57 14.77
C ARG A 659 14.72 2.30 14.38
N PRO A 660 14.31 1.04 14.19
CA PRO A 660 12.92 0.68 14.05
C PRO A 660 12.16 1.22 15.27
N MET A 661 11.07 1.93 15.04
CA MET A 661 10.15 2.28 16.12
C MET A 661 9.52 0.99 16.66
N THR A 662 9.45 0.86 17.98
CA THR A 662 8.79 -0.28 18.63
C THR A 662 7.34 -0.38 18.13
N SER A 663 6.94 -1.55 17.63
CA SER A 663 5.56 -1.77 17.16
C SER A 663 4.55 -1.39 18.25
N THR A 664 3.50 -0.65 17.88
CA THR A 664 2.46 -0.22 18.83
C THR A 664 1.43 -1.31 19.10
N LEU A 665 1.20 -2.20 18.12
CA LEU A 665 0.30 -3.33 18.24
C LEU A 665 0.99 -4.54 18.91
N TYR A 666 0.22 -5.34 19.64
CA TYR A 666 0.70 -6.63 20.16
C TYR A 666 0.56 -7.75 19.12
N LYS A 667 1.45 -8.74 19.20
CA LYS A 667 1.33 -10.01 18.49
C LYS A 667 0.23 -10.86 19.15
N PRO A 668 -0.85 -11.24 18.44
CA PRO A 668 -1.94 -12.03 19.03
C PRO A 668 -1.49 -13.47 19.29
N HIS A 669 -1.93 -14.05 20.41
CA HIS A 669 -1.78 -15.48 20.67
C HIS A 669 -2.55 -16.27 19.60
N PRO A 670 -2.00 -17.37 19.06
CA PRO A 670 -2.65 -18.12 17.97
C PRO A 670 -4.02 -18.71 18.35
N THR A 671 -4.24 -18.98 19.65
CA THR A 671 -5.45 -19.68 20.13
C THR A 671 -6.13 -19.01 21.31
N ASP A 672 -5.40 -18.24 22.11
CA ASP A 672 -5.88 -17.83 23.44
C ASP A 672 -6.54 -16.47 23.31
N LYS A 673 -7.62 -16.30 24.06
CA LYS A 673 -8.44 -15.11 24.03
C LYS A 673 -8.56 -14.52 25.42
N MET A 674 -8.93 -13.24 25.48
CA MET A 674 -9.18 -12.48 26.70
C MET A 674 -10.38 -11.57 26.53
N LYS A 675 -11.02 -11.20 27.64
CA LYS A 675 -11.99 -10.10 27.69
C LYS A 675 -11.26 -8.76 27.69
N ALA A 676 -11.78 -7.79 26.93
CA ALA A 676 -11.28 -6.42 26.89
C ALA A 676 -12.41 -5.43 26.63
N ALA A 677 -12.32 -4.25 27.25
CA ALA A 677 -13.20 -3.12 26.99
C ALA A 677 -12.76 -2.41 25.71
N GLN A 678 -13.56 -2.54 24.67
CA GLN A 678 -13.29 -2.01 23.35
C GLN A 678 -14.16 -0.77 23.09
N TRP A 679 -13.53 0.27 22.56
CA TRP A 679 -14.24 1.43 22.05
C TRP A 679 -14.93 1.07 20.73
N MET A 680 -16.25 1.27 20.65
CA MET A 680 -17.07 0.94 19.48
C MET A 680 -17.71 2.18 18.82
N GLY A 681 -17.42 3.35 19.37
CA GLY A 681 -17.95 4.64 18.93
C GLY A 681 -18.14 5.58 20.11
N THR A 682 -18.47 6.84 19.83
CA THR A 682 -18.83 7.82 20.86
C THR A 682 -19.93 7.26 21.78
N ARG A 683 -19.65 7.29 23.07
CA ARG A 683 -20.45 6.77 24.17
C ARG A 683 -20.81 5.29 24.05
N THR A 684 -19.95 4.51 23.42
CA THR A 684 -20.17 3.09 23.18
C THR A 684 -18.89 2.30 23.50
N ILE A 685 -18.89 1.63 24.65
CA ILE A 685 -17.90 0.61 25.02
C ILE A 685 -18.58 -0.76 24.97
N GLU A 686 -17.84 -1.76 24.49
CA GLU A 686 -18.27 -3.16 24.51
C GLU A 686 -17.21 -4.00 25.24
N LEU A 687 -17.66 -4.85 26.17
CA LEU A 687 -16.80 -5.88 26.76
C LEU A 687 -16.77 -7.08 25.80
N GLY A 688 -15.76 -7.11 24.93
CA GLY A 688 -15.63 -8.13 23.89
C GLY A 688 -14.52 -9.14 24.18
N THR A 689 -14.52 -10.24 23.42
CA THR A 689 -13.46 -11.26 23.46
C THR A 689 -12.46 -11.05 22.32
N VAL A 690 -11.21 -10.74 22.66
CA VAL A 690 -10.09 -10.48 21.73
C VAL A 690 -8.97 -11.49 21.92
N ALA A 691 -7.95 -11.51 21.07
CA ALA A 691 -6.80 -12.40 21.26
C ALA A 691 -5.95 -11.96 22.47
N LYS A 692 -5.45 -12.92 23.25
CA LYS A 692 -4.48 -12.65 24.33
C LYS A 692 -3.19 -12.10 23.69
N PRO A 693 -2.56 -11.05 24.24
CA PRO A 693 -1.28 -10.55 23.73
C PRO A 693 -0.14 -11.53 24.01
N THR A 694 0.87 -11.53 23.15
CA THR A 694 2.15 -12.25 23.34
C THR A 694 3.32 -11.28 23.21
N ILE A 695 4.49 -11.70 23.69
CA ILE A 695 5.74 -10.95 23.55
C ILE A 695 5.96 -10.59 22.08
N THR A 696 6.00 -9.28 21.81
CA THR A 696 6.15 -8.72 20.46
C THR A 696 7.58 -8.24 20.24
N ASP A 697 8.17 -7.63 21.27
CA ASP A 697 9.54 -7.17 21.36
C ASP A 697 10.23 -7.80 22.58
N PRO A 698 11.54 -8.15 22.51
CA PRO A 698 12.27 -8.74 23.64
C PRO A 698 12.26 -7.91 24.94
N SER A 699 11.97 -6.61 24.87
CA SER A 699 11.87 -5.72 26.03
C SER A 699 10.45 -5.61 26.63
N ASP A 700 9.47 -6.32 26.08
CA ASP A 700 8.09 -6.31 26.57
C ASP A 700 7.88 -7.22 27.79
N ALA A 701 6.78 -6.98 28.51
CA ALA A 701 6.17 -7.95 29.42
C ALA A 701 4.66 -8.10 29.12
N ILE A 702 4.14 -9.29 29.39
CA ILE A 702 2.69 -9.55 29.43
C ILE A 702 2.27 -9.57 30.89
N ILE A 703 1.29 -8.75 31.24
CA ILE A 703 0.78 -8.62 32.60
C ILE A 703 -0.65 -9.13 32.64
N HIS A 704 -0.94 -10.05 33.56
CA HIS A 704 -2.29 -10.49 33.91
C HIS A 704 -2.90 -9.47 34.87
N ILE A 705 -3.88 -8.71 34.38
CA ILE A 705 -4.46 -7.60 35.12
C ILE A 705 -5.29 -8.13 36.29
N THR A 706 -5.03 -7.58 37.48
CA THR A 706 -5.85 -7.84 38.68
C THR A 706 -6.85 -6.72 38.90
N HIS A 707 -6.41 -5.47 38.72
CA HIS A 707 -7.24 -4.30 38.91
C HIS A 707 -6.92 -3.24 37.84
N CYS A 708 -7.96 -2.57 37.35
CA CYS A 708 -7.87 -1.40 36.48
C CYS A 708 -8.89 -0.34 36.92
N THR A 709 -8.94 0.79 36.23
CA THR A 709 -9.88 1.87 36.57
C THR A 709 -10.30 2.64 35.32
N ILE A 710 -11.37 3.42 35.47
CA ILE A 710 -11.81 4.44 34.53
C ILE A 710 -11.27 5.78 35.03
N GLY A 711 -10.52 6.50 34.20
CA GLY A 711 -10.01 7.84 34.45
C GLY A 711 -10.79 8.94 33.72
N GLY A 712 -10.53 10.19 34.09
CA GLY A 712 -11.06 11.35 33.36
C GLY A 712 -10.58 11.40 31.90
N ALA A 713 -9.38 10.88 31.64
CA ALA A 713 -8.79 10.70 30.32
C ALA A 713 -9.59 9.72 29.46
N ASP A 714 -10.01 8.59 30.03
CA ASP A 714 -10.86 7.61 29.34
C ASP A 714 -12.23 8.19 28.99
N LEU A 715 -12.78 9.08 29.82
CA LEU A 715 -14.05 9.75 29.54
C LEU A 715 -13.94 10.72 28.36
N HIS A 716 -12.79 11.35 28.13
CA HIS A 716 -12.57 12.18 26.92
C HIS A 716 -12.71 11.33 25.64
N LEU A 717 -12.20 10.10 25.69
CA LEU A 717 -12.28 9.13 24.58
C LEU A 717 -13.72 8.61 24.40
N TYR A 718 -14.37 8.31 25.53
CA TYR A 718 -15.75 7.85 25.55
C TYR A 718 -16.73 8.91 25.04
N ASP A 719 -16.64 10.17 25.48
CA ASP A 719 -17.55 11.24 25.08
C ASP A 719 -17.31 11.78 23.64
N GLY A 720 -16.28 11.27 22.96
CA GLY A 720 -16.05 11.47 21.54
C GLY A 720 -15.22 12.71 21.17
N GLU A 721 -14.55 13.34 22.14
CA GLU A 721 -13.77 14.58 21.95
C GLU A 721 -12.52 14.36 21.08
N LEU A 722 -12.05 13.10 20.96
CA LEU A 722 -10.96 12.68 20.07
C LEU A 722 -11.37 11.49 19.18
N SER A 723 -12.66 11.37 18.86
CA SER A 723 -13.21 10.20 18.14
C SER A 723 -12.60 9.95 16.76
N GLU A 724 -12.10 10.99 16.08
CA GLU A 724 -11.40 10.88 14.79
C GLU A 724 -10.04 10.15 14.89
N LEU A 725 -9.49 10.06 16.10
CA LEU A 725 -8.18 9.47 16.39
C LEU A 725 -8.29 8.08 17.04
N LEU A 726 -9.52 7.53 17.11
CA LEU A 726 -9.86 6.20 17.61
C LEU A 726 -10.43 5.33 16.48
N SER A 727 -10.25 4.01 16.61
CA SER A 727 -10.82 3.00 15.73
C SER A 727 -11.70 2.05 16.52
N LYS A 728 -12.74 1.50 15.88
CA LYS A 728 -13.57 0.48 16.51
C LYS A 728 -12.71 -0.74 16.88
N GLY A 729 -12.81 -1.18 18.13
CA GLY A 729 -12.00 -2.27 18.67
C GLY A 729 -10.78 -1.81 19.47
N ASP A 730 -10.48 -0.50 19.53
CA ASP A 730 -9.38 0.01 20.37
C ASP A 730 -9.66 -0.32 21.84
N ILE A 731 -8.66 -0.91 22.51
CA ILE A 731 -8.75 -1.29 23.94
C ILE A 731 -8.30 -0.09 24.78
N LEU A 732 -9.15 0.36 25.70
CA LEU A 732 -8.91 1.56 26.51
C LEU A 732 -8.20 1.25 27.84
N GLY A 733 -7.88 2.31 28.59
CA GLY A 733 -7.35 2.23 29.94
C GLY A 733 -5.83 2.32 30.04
N HIS A 734 -5.34 3.31 30.77
CA HIS A 734 -3.92 3.56 31.00
C HIS A 734 -3.50 3.27 32.46
N GLU A 735 -4.43 2.89 33.34
CA GLU A 735 -4.20 2.71 34.77
C GLU A 735 -4.54 1.28 35.21
N ALA A 736 -3.52 0.49 35.57
CA ALA A 736 -3.72 -0.88 36.04
C ALA A 736 -2.56 -1.41 36.89
N ILE A 737 -2.87 -2.49 37.61
CA ILE A 737 -1.91 -3.32 38.35
C ILE A 737 -2.17 -4.80 38.04
N GLY A 738 -1.14 -5.64 38.17
CA GLY A 738 -1.28 -7.04 37.84
C GLY A 738 -0.11 -7.91 38.26
N ILE A 739 -0.17 -9.16 37.84
CA ILE A 739 0.89 -10.14 38.03
C ILE A 739 1.57 -10.36 36.69
N VAL A 740 2.90 -10.38 36.68
CA VAL A 740 3.67 -10.66 35.46
C VAL A 740 3.40 -12.10 35.02
N GLU A 741 2.87 -12.26 33.80
CA GLU A 741 2.61 -13.57 33.18
C GLU A 741 3.87 -14.05 32.44
N GLU A 742 4.43 -13.19 31.59
CA GLU A 742 5.55 -13.50 30.71
C GLU A 742 6.44 -12.26 30.55
N VAL A 743 7.75 -12.47 30.41
CA VAL A 743 8.71 -11.40 30.10
C VAL A 743 9.52 -11.74 28.86
N GLY A 744 9.83 -10.73 28.05
CA GLY A 744 10.72 -10.87 26.91
C GLY A 744 12.18 -11.11 27.32
N GLY A 745 12.97 -11.59 26.37
CA GLY A 745 14.36 -12.01 26.61
C GLY A 745 15.33 -10.91 27.05
N GLU A 746 14.96 -9.63 26.96
CA GLU A 746 15.77 -8.47 27.38
C GLU A 746 15.33 -7.85 28.70
N VAL A 747 14.19 -8.25 29.27
CA VAL A 747 13.72 -7.77 30.57
C VAL A 747 14.60 -8.32 31.70
N ARG A 748 14.93 -7.47 32.68
CA ARG A 748 15.85 -7.81 33.78
C ARG A 748 15.33 -7.44 35.18
N SER A 749 14.40 -6.50 35.31
CA SER A 749 13.97 -5.95 36.60
C SER A 749 12.79 -6.69 37.25
N ILE A 750 12.04 -7.44 36.45
CA ILE A 750 10.85 -8.22 36.86
C ILE A 750 10.88 -9.63 36.27
N SER A 751 10.10 -10.54 36.84
CA SER A 751 9.95 -11.93 36.39
C SER A 751 8.51 -12.41 36.53
N ALA A 752 8.15 -13.49 35.82
CA ALA A 752 6.85 -14.11 35.95
C ALA A 752 6.50 -14.41 37.42
N GLY A 753 5.29 -14.07 37.84
CA GLY A 753 4.82 -14.14 39.22
C GLY A 753 5.00 -12.84 40.03
N ASP A 754 5.84 -11.89 39.59
CA ASP A 754 5.98 -10.62 40.31
C ASP A 754 4.68 -9.80 40.26
N ARG A 755 4.30 -9.20 41.39
CA ARG A 755 3.24 -8.18 41.44
C ARG A 755 3.80 -6.83 40.99
N VAL A 756 3.15 -6.22 40.00
CA VAL A 756 3.61 -4.98 39.39
C VAL A 756 2.52 -3.92 39.27
N MET A 757 2.94 -2.67 39.37
CA MET A 757 2.19 -1.48 38.98
C MET A 757 2.63 -1.04 37.58
N ILE A 758 1.68 -0.71 36.71
CA ILE A 758 1.95 -0.30 35.33
C ILE A 758 1.94 1.22 35.24
N LEU A 759 3.02 1.80 34.73
CA LEU A 759 3.11 3.22 34.44
C LEU A 759 2.56 3.51 33.03
N PRO A 760 1.69 4.52 32.85
CA PRO A 760 0.96 4.72 31.59
C PRO A 760 1.82 5.22 30.42
N VAL A 761 2.88 5.99 30.73
CA VAL A 761 3.78 6.57 29.74
C VAL A 761 4.78 5.52 29.29
N ILE A 762 4.90 5.32 27.98
CA ILE A 762 5.82 4.36 27.39
C ILE A 762 7.11 5.12 27.06
N ALA A 763 8.21 4.78 27.74
CA ALA A 763 9.49 5.44 27.57
C ALA A 763 10.60 4.42 27.25
N CYS A 764 11.60 4.80 26.44
CA CYS A 764 12.66 3.88 26.01
C CYS A 764 13.90 3.86 26.90
N GLY A 765 14.02 4.79 27.86
CA GLY A 765 15.18 4.92 28.75
C GLY A 765 16.47 5.42 28.09
N ASN A 766 16.53 5.53 26.75
CA ASN A 766 17.79 5.68 26.01
C ASN A 766 17.91 6.98 25.20
N CYS A 767 16.79 7.60 24.79
CA CYS A 767 16.82 8.88 24.06
C CYS A 767 17.27 10.03 24.97
N GLU A 768 17.56 11.19 24.37
CA GLU A 768 18.05 12.36 25.12
C GLU A 768 17.08 12.79 26.23
N PHE A 769 15.78 12.84 25.92
CA PHE A 769 14.74 13.19 26.88
C PHE A 769 14.62 12.16 28.02
N CYS A 770 14.65 10.86 27.71
CA CYS A 770 14.64 9.81 28.73
C CYS A 770 15.86 9.89 29.66
N LYS A 771 17.05 10.19 29.12
CA LYS A 771 18.26 10.41 29.94
C LYS A 771 18.16 11.61 30.87
N ARG A 772 17.37 12.62 30.49
CA ARG A 772 17.02 13.78 31.32
C ARG A 772 15.86 13.52 32.29
N GLN A 773 15.33 12.30 32.33
CA GLN A 773 14.13 11.91 33.09
C GLN A 773 12.86 12.67 32.65
N GLU A 774 12.84 13.12 31.41
CA GLU A 774 11.68 13.72 30.72
C GLU A 774 10.96 12.62 29.92
N PHE A 775 10.54 11.58 30.63
CA PHE A 775 9.98 10.36 30.06
C PHE A 775 8.73 10.57 29.20
N SER A 776 7.89 11.57 29.53
CA SER A 776 6.72 11.92 28.70
C SER A 776 7.08 12.55 27.35
N LEU A 777 8.35 12.89 27.13
CA LEU A 777 8.88 13.47 25.89
C LEU A 777 9.73 12.45 25.10
N CYS A 778 9.47 11.16 25.24
CA CYS A 778 10.25 10.12 24.56
C CYS A 778 10.09 10.16 23.03
N ASP A 779 11.21 10.34 22.31
CA ASP A 779 11.24 10.41 20.84
C ASP A 779 10.92 9.11 20.10
N THR A 780 11.04 7.95 20.76
CA THR A 780 11.14 6.65 20.05
C THR A 780 9.90 5.77 20.19
N THR A 781 8.94 6.17 21.01
CA THR A 781 7.81 5.33 21.43
C THR A 781 6.47 5.81 20.87
N ASN A 782 6.44 6.86 20.05
CA ASN A 782 5.20 7.35 19.44
C ASN A 782 5.39 7.53 17.94
N PRO A 783 4.72 6.72 17.10
CA PRO A 783 4.79 6.84 15.65
C PRO A 783 3.80 7.85 15.05
N SER A 784 3.02 8.60 15.85
CA SER A 784 1.95 9.47 15.35
C SER A 784 2.47 10.53 14.37
N ARG A 785 2.01 10.44 13.11
CA ARG A 785 2.30 11.46 12.08
C ARG A 785 1.39 12.67 12.25
N GLU A 786 0.20 12.44 12.80
CA GLU A 786 -0.79 13.46 13.12
C GLU A 786 -0.20 14.44 14.16
N MET A 787 0.42 13.92 15.21
CA MET A 787 1.10 14.73 16.22
C MET A 787 2.31 15.47 15.64
N GLU A 788 3.18 14.80 14.86
CA GLU A 788 4.34 15.45 14.24
C GLU A 788 3.91 16.61 13.33
N SER A 789 2.84 16.42 12.55
CA SER A 789 2.29 17.47 11.69
C SER A 789 1.64 18.62 12.48
N ALA A 790 1.00 18.32 13.60
CA ALA A 790 0.27 19.33 14.39
C ALA A 790 1.20 20.14 15.30
N TYR A 791 2.17 19.49 15.94
CA TYR A 791 3.00 20.06 17.01
C TYR A 791 4.46 20.27 16.59
N GLY A 792 4.87 19.77 15.42
CA GLY A 792 6.26 19.80 14.92
C GLY A 792 7.15 18.66 15.46
N HIS A 793 6.77 18.08 16.60
CA HIS A 793 7.47 16.97 17.24
C HIS A 793 6.46 15.97 17.83
N ARG A 794 6.92 14.74 18.07
CA ARG A 794 6.15 13.70 18.75
C ARG A 794 6.59 13.64 20.20
N VAL A 795 5.68 13.32 21.11
CA VAL A 795 5.98 13.04 22.52
C VAL A 795 5.87 11.53 22.80
N ALA A 796 6.05 11.08 24.04
CA ALA A 796 6.03 9.65 24.38
C ALA A 796 4.73 8.93 23.98
N GLY A 797 4.80 7.61 23.87
CA GLY A 797 3.63 6.77 23.67
C GLY A 797 2.85 6.61 24.98
N MET A 798 1.57 6.29 24.91
CA MET A 798 0.74 6.04 26.10
C MET A 798 -0.19 4.84 25.89
N LEU A 799 -0.27 3.97 26.90
CA LEU A 799 -1.18 2.82 26.89
C LEU A 799 -2.64 3.26 26.86
N GLY A 800 -3.50 2.56 26.13
CA GLY A 800 -4.95 2.74 26.17
C GLY A 800 -5.45 4.09 25.67
N TYR A 801 -4.62 4.81 24.91
CA TYR A 801 -4.89 6.16 24.44
C TYR A 801 -4.98 6.23 22.90
N THR A 802 -5.33 7.40 22.38
CA THR A 802 -5.56 7.58 20.93
C THR A 802 -4.30 7.37 20.09
N ARG A 803 -4.48 7.23 18.77
CA ARG A 803 -3.39 7.20 17.79
C ARG A 803 -2.45 8.42 17.86
N LEU A 804 -2.90 9.54 18.45
CA LEU A 804 -2.06 10.71 18.71
C LEU A 804 -0.88 10.39 19.63
N TYR A 805 -1.07 9.43 20.55
CA TYR A 805 -0.05 8.93 21.49
C TYR A 805 0.38 7.49 21.16
N GLY A 806 0.28 7.12 19.88
CA GLY A 806 0.76 5.85 19.33
C GLY A 806 -0.29 4.75 19.22
N GLY A 807 -1.46 4.89 19.83
CA GLY A 807 -2.54 3.90 19.70
C GLY A 807 -2.18 2.53 20.29
N TYR A 808 -1.50 2.53 21.44
CA TYR A 808 -1.18 1.29 22.15
C TYR A 808 -2.43 0.72 22.84
N PRO A 809 -2.71 -0.58 22.70
CA PRO A 809 -3.80 -1.22 23.45
C PRO A 809 -3.65 -1.04 24.97
N GLY A 810 -4.77 -0.69 25.63
CA GLY A 810 -4.81 -0.39 27.05
C GLY A 810 -5.02 -1.60 27.96
N ALA A 811 -5.13 -1.30 29.25
CA ALA A 811 -5.17 -2.24 30.36
C ALA A 811 -6.57 -2.46 30.95
N GLN A 812 -7.63 -1.93 30.34
CA GLN A 812 -9.00 -2.39 30.62
C GLN A 812 -9.27 -3.71 29.88
N ALA A 813 -8.50 -4.73 30.24
CA ALA A 813 -8.52 -6.08 29.70
C ALA A 813 -8.00 -7.07 30.74
N GLU A 814 -8.17 -8.37 30.50
CA GLU A 814 -7.60 -9.39 31.39
C GLU A 814 -6.07 -9.47 31.25
N TYR A 815 -5.51 -9.17 30.07
CA TYR A 815 -4.06 -9.12 29.85
C TYR A 815 -3.67 -7.86 29.08
N VAL A 816 -2.48 -7.34 29.37
CA VAL A 816 -1.91 -6.21 28.63
C VAL A 816 -0.45 -6.47 28.29
N ARG A 817 -0.05 -6.02 27.10
CA ARG A 817 1.36 -5.91 26.71
C ARG A 817 1.90 -4.57 27.22
N VAL A 818 2.96 -4.60 28.01
CA VAL A 818 3.67 -3.41 28.47
C VAL A 818 5.04 -3.34 27.78
N PRO A 819 5.27 -2.37 26.86
CA PRO A 819 6.56 -2.19 26.20
C PRO A 819 7.61 -1.57 27.14
N ASN A 820 8.88 -1.88 26.91
CA ASN A 820 10.01 -1.42 27.74
C ASN A 820 9.77 -1.71 29.23
N ALA A 821 9.40 -2.94 29.56
CA ALA A 821 8.85 -3.33 30.85
C ALA A 821 9.78 -3.00 32.03
N ASP A 822 11.10 -3.04 31.83
CA ASP A 822 12.06 -2.66 32.87
C ASP A 822 11.87 -1.24 33.41
N LEU A 823 11.30 -0.35 32.59
CA LEU A 823 11.06 1.05 32.91
C LEU A 823 9.57 1.37 33.13
N CYS A 824 8.67 0.61 32.50
CA CYS A 824 7.23 0.85 32.54
C CYS A 824 6.49 0.02 33.61
N CYS A 825 7.10 -1.07 34.11
CA CYS A 825 6.57 -1.87 35.21
C CYS A 825 7.38 -1.64 36.48
N VAL A 826 6.68 -1.37 37.58
CA VAL A 826 7.28 -1.19 38.90
C VAL A 826 6.89 -2.39 39.76
N ARG A 827 7.88 -3.18 40.20
CA ARG A 827 7.64 -4.23 41.21
C ARG A 827 7.25 -3.61 42.54
N VAL A 828 6.20 -4.14 43.16
CA VAL A 828 5.59 -3.57 44.38
C VAL A 828 5.47 -4.64 45.48
N PRO A 829 5.35 -4.25 46.77
CA PRO A 829 5.17 -5.21 47.85
C PRO A 829 3.90 -6.06 47.68
N GLU A 830 4.00 -7.36 47.97
CA GLU A 830 2.90 -8.33 47.78
C GLU A 830 1.68 -8.00 48.65
N ASP A 831 1.88 -7.45 49.84
CA ASP A 831 0.85 -7.18 50.86
C ASP A 831 0.26 -5.76 50.77
N MET A 832 0.68 -4.93 49.81
CA MET A 832 0.15 -3.59 49.67
C MET A 832 -1.28 -3.59 49.09
N ASP A 833 -2.16 -2.80 49.68
CA ASP A 833 -3.54 -2.63 49.22
C ASP A 833 -3.60 -2.22 47.73
N ALA A 834 -4.47 -2.89 46.96
CA ALA A 834 -4.58 -2.71 45.52
C ALA A 834 -4.98 -1.29 45.12
N LYS A 835 -5.88 -0.64 45.86
CA LYS A 835 -6.31 0.75 45.58
C LYS A 835 -5.17 1.73 45.81
N LYS A 836 -4.29 1.48 46.79
CA LYS A 836 -3.09 2.31 46.96
C LYS A 836 -2.17 2.23 45.74
N LEU A 837 -1.93 1.02 45.23
CA LEU A 837 -1.09 0.81 44.05
C LEU A 837 -1.71 1.41 42.79
N LEU A 838 -3.01 1.19 42.58
CA LEU A 838 -3.73 1.72 41.43
C LEU A 838 -3.76 3.25 41.42
N GLY A 839 -3.94 3.89 42.58
CA GLY A 839 -3.85 5.35 42.71
C GLY A 839 -2.43 5.90 42.52
N LEU A 840 -1.40 5.11 42.83
CA LEU A 840 0.01 5.45 42.58
C LEU A 840 0.40 5.37 41.10
N ALA A 841 -0.23 4.46 40.35
CA ALA A 841 0.10 4.22 38.93
C ALA A 841 0.03 5.51 38.10
N HIS A 842 -0.97 6.35 38.36
CA HIS A 842 -1.19 7.57 37.58
C HIS A 842 -1.67 8.78 38.39
N VAL A 843 -2.75 8.68 39.17
CA VAL A 843 -3.37 9.86 39.82
C VAL A 843 -2.37 10.59 40.72
N THR A 844 -1.65 9.85 41.55
CA THR A 844 -0.67 10.41 42.49
C THR A 844 0.56 10.96 41.78
N THR A 845 1.07 10.25 40.76
CA THR A 845 2.23 10.69 39.97
C THR A 845 1.91 11.95 39.16
N ALA A 846 0.71 12.03 38.57
CA ALA A 846 0.23 13.21 37.86
C ALA A 846 0.05 14.40 38.81
N ALA A 847 -0.54 14.18 39.98
CA ALA A 847 -0.71 15.23 40.97
C ALA A 847 0.63 15.77 41.49
N TRP A 848 1.60 14.90 41.77
CA TRP A 848 2.96 15.32 42.13
C TRP A 848 3.63 16.09 41.00
N HIS A 849 3.44 15.65 39.75
CA HIS A 849 3.94 16.37 38.58
C HIS A 849 3.35 17.78 38.47
N GLY A 850 2.05 17.96 38.75
CA GLY A 850 1.41 19.27 38.83
C GLY A 850 2.07 20.19 39.85
N CYS A 851 2.37 19.68 41.05
CA CYS A 851 3.11 20.44 42.07
C CYS A 851 4.53 20.80 41.61
N GLU A 852 5.22 19.90 40.91
CA GLU A 852 6.54 20.14 40.33
C GLU A 852 6.52 21.20 39.23
N LEU A 853 5.53 21.15 38.32
CA LEU A 853 5.32 22.13 37.25
C LEU A 853 4.93 23.51 37.80
N ALA A 854 4.21 23.55 38.92
CA ALA A 854 3.87 24.80 39.59
C ALA A 854 4.98 25.29 40.53
N ASP A 855 6.08 24.53 40.67
CA ASP A 855 7.20 24.84 41.57
C ASP A 855 6.79 25.03 43.04
N VAL A 856 5.81 24.27 43.55
CA VAL A 856 5.27 24.48 44.89
C VAL A 856 6.36 24.36 45.97
N GLN A 857 6.56 25.45 46.71
CA GLN A 857 7.52 25.61 47.80
C GLN A 857 6.83 25.63 49.18
N PRO A 858 7.59 25.34 50.27
CA PRO A 858 7.11 25.56 51.62
C PRO A 858 6.72 27.03 51.86
N GLY A 859 5.51 27.24 52.37
CA GLY A 859 4.95 28.56 52.66
C GLY A 859 4.05 29.15 51.58
N ASP A 860 4.00 28.54 50.39
CA ASP A 860 3.21 29.03 49.26
C ASP A 860 1.70 28.97 49.51
N ILE A 861 0.98 29.91 48.92
CA ILE A 861 -0.48 29.90 48.78
C ILE A 861 -0.81 29.39 47.38
N VAL A 862 -1.45 28.22 47.30
CA VAL A 862 -1.70 27.51 46.04
C VAL A 862 -3.18 27.56 45.68
N GLY A 863 -3.51 27.80 44.41
CA GLY A 863 -4.87 27.60 43.89
C GLY A 863 -4.93 26.40 42.95
N VAL A 864 -5.96 25.55 43.08
CA VAL A 864 -6.16 24.38 42.22
C VAL A 864 -7.55 24.44 41.59
N TRP A 865 -7.59 24.56 40.26
CA TRP A 865 -8.83 24.55 39.47
C TRP A 865 -9.14 23.13 39.03
N GLY A 866 -10.29 22.62 39.47
CA GLY A 866 -10.69 21.22 39.34
C GLY A 866 -10.44 20.46 40.64
N CYS A 867 -11.52 19.91 41.20
CA CYS A 867 -11.56 19.04 42.37
C CYS A 867 -11.94 17.60 41.98
N GLY A 868 -11.56 17.16 40.78
CA GLY A 868 -11.56 15.74 40.43
C GLY A 868 -10.44 14.96 41.16
N PRO A 869 -10.30 13.65 40.90
CA PRO A 869 -9.32 12.80 41.58
C PRO A 869 -7.88 13.33 41.55
N VAL A 870 -7.43 13.83 40.39
CA VAL A 870 -6.09 14.43 40.24
C VAL A 870 -6.00 15.76 40.99
N GLY A 871 -6.97 16.66 40.81
CA GLY A 871 -6.97 17.97 41.46
C GLY A 871 -7.01 17.91 42.99
N LEU A 872 -7.87 17.07 43.57
CA LEU A 872 -7.89 16.81 45.02
C LEU A 872 -6.56 16.21 45.50
N SER A 873 -5.91 15.37 44.69
CA SER A 873 -4.59 14.84 45.00
C SER A 873 -3.50 15.92 44.95
N VAL A 874 -3.56 16.85 43.99
CA VAL A 874 -2.65 18.03 43.93
C VAL A 874 -2.79 18.85 45.21
N GLN A 875 -4.02 19.11 45.68
CA GLN A 875 -4.26 19.89 46.89
C GLN A 875 -3.60 19.26 48.11
N ARG A 876 -3.80 17.94 48.30
CA ARG A 876 -3.19 17.20 49.42
C ARG A 876 -1.66 17.13 49.32
N LEU A 877 -1.12 16.92 48.13
CA LEU A 877 0.33 16.85 47.93
C LEU A 877 1.00 18.22 48.02
N ALA A 878 0.31 19.30 47.66
CA ALA A 878 0.79 20.67 47.89
C ALA A 878 0.92 20.95 49.40
N MET A 879 -0.07 20.56 50.21
CA MET A 879 0.05 20.62 51.68
C MET A 879 1.18 19.75 52.21
N LEU A 880 1.36 18.54 51.67
CA LEU A 880 2.48 17.66 52.05
C LEU A 880 3.85 18.27 51.70
N ARG A 881 3.95 19.07 50.65
CA ARG A 881 5.15 19.86 50.27
C ARG A 881 5.35 21.12 51.13
N GLY A 882 4.42 21.42 52.03
CA GLY A 882 4.52 22.54 52.95
C GLY A 882 3.82 23.81 52.49
N ALA A 883 2.88 23.75 51.54
CA ALA A 883 2.02 24.88 51.22
C ALA A 883 1.31 25.39 52.49
N LYS A 884 1.19 26.71 52.62
CA LYS A 884 0.56 27.35 53.77
C LYS A 884 -0.97 27.29 53.70
N LYS A 885 -1.52 27.45 52.49
CA LYS A 885 -2.95 27.45 52.19
C LYS A 885 -3.15 26.89 50.79
N VAL A 886 -4.26 26.21 50.59
CA VAL A 886 -4.69 25.75 49.26
C VAL A 886 -6.15 26.15 49.03
N TYR A 887 -6.40 26.84 47.94
CA TYR A 887 -7.74 27.16 47.44
C TYR A 887 -8.19 26.08 46.45
N ALA A 888 -9.33 25.47 46.73
CA ALA A 888 -9.93 24.41 45.92
C ALA A 888 -11.08 25.01 45.10
N VAL A 889 -10.92 25.09 43.79
CA VAL A 889 -11.87 25.76 42.89
C VAL A 889 -12.58 24.73 42.03
N ASP A 890 -13.91 24.64 42.13
CA ASP A 890 -14.76 23.74 41.31
C ASP A 890 -16.20 24.27 41.25
N LYS A 891 -17.03 23.69 40.37
CA LYS A 891 -18.49 23.88 40.31
C LYS A 891 -19.26 22.80 41.07
N ASP A 892 -18.61 21.67 41.36
CA ASP A 892 -19.23 20.53 42.03
C ASP A 892 -19.13 20.69 43.55
N ALA A 893 -20.27 21.00 44.17
CA ALA A 893 -20.38 21.20 45.62
C ALA A 893 -19.97 19.96 46.44
N ALA A 894 -20.20 18.74 45.92
CA ALA A 894 -19.82 17.52 46.64
C ALA A 894 -18.29 17.35 46.67
N ARG A 895 -17.61 17.69 45.56
CA ARG A 895 -16.15 17.66 45.49
C ARG A 895 -15.50 18.78 46.32
N LEU A 896 -16.14 19.96 46.39
CA LEU A 896 -15.70 21.04 47.27
C LEU A 896 -15.80 20.66 48.76
N GLN A 897 -16.84 19.93 49.16
CA GLN A 897 -16.96 19.41 50.53
C GLN A 897 -15.84 18.42 50.87
N ILE A 898 -15.40 17.59 49.92
CA ILE A 898 -14.24 16.70 50.11
C ILE A 898 -12.97 17.53 50.31
N ALA A 899 -12.76 18.56 49.49
CA ALA A 899 -11.62 19.46 49.62
C ALA A 899 -11.60 20.18 50.98
N GLU A 900 -12.75 20.70 51.44
CA GLU A 900 -12.90 21.31 52.76
C GLU A 900 -12.59 20.30 53.87
N GLY A 901 -13.03 19.05 53.73
CA GLY A 901 -12.70 17.96 54.66
C GLY A 901 -11.20 17.65 54.75
N PHE A 902 -10.43 17.97 53.71
CA PHE A 902 -8.96 17.91 53.73
C PHE A 902 -8.27 19.18 54.27
N GLY A 903 -9.05 20.19 54.67
CA GLY A 903 -8.55 21.47 55.18
C GLY A 903 -8.26 22.51 54.10
N MET A 904 -8.76 22.32 52.87
CA MET A 904 -8.63 23.30 51.79
C MET A 904 -9.73 24.36 51.87
N ILE A 905 -9.52 25.50 51.22
CA ILE A 905 -10.50 26.59 51.19
C ILE A 905 -11.36 26.44 49.92
N PRO A 906 -12.63 26.02 50.03
CA PRO A 906 -13.48 25.83 48.85
C PRO A 906 -13.88 27.16 48.21
N VAL A 907 -13.85 27.20 46.87
CA VAL A 907 -14.31 28.32 46.04
C VAL A 907 -15.27 27.77 45.00
N ASP A 908 -16.56 28.03 45.20
CA ASP A 908 -17.63 27.62 44.27
C ASP A 908 -17.76 28.61 43.12
N VAL A 909 -17.46 28.16 41.90
CA VAL A 909 -17.53 28.98 40.68
C VAL A 909 -18.95 29.31 40.26
N GLY A 910 -19.95 28.53 40.72
CA GLY A 910 -21.37 28.83 40.55
C GLY A 910 -21.82 30.02 41.42
N VAL A 911 -21.11 30.29 42.51
CA VAL A 911 -21.35 31.45 43.40
C VAL A 911 -20.50 32.65 42.98
N HIS A 912 -19.25 32.41 42.59
CA HIS A 912 -18.28 33.46 42.22
C HIS A 912 -17.90 33.36 40.74
N THR A 913 -18.60 34.10 39.87
CA THR A 913 -18.36 34.06 38.42
C THR A 913 -17.01 34.65 38.01
N GLU A 914 -16.51 35.65 38.76
CA GLU A 914 -15.18 36.25 38.55
C GLU A 914 -14.19 35.71 39.60
N VAL A 915 -13.90 34.41 39.53
CA VAL A 915 -13.06 33.69 40.52
C VAL A 915 -11.73 34.39 40.78
N GLY A 916 -11.10 34.93 39.73
CA GLY A 916 -9.82 35.64 39.85
C GLY A 916 -9.90 36.89 40.72
N ASP A 917 -11.00 37.65 40.67
CA ASP A 917 -11.20 38.82 41.53
C ASP A 917 -11.49 38.39 42.97
N TYR A 918 -12.35 37.38 43.15
CA TYR A 918 -12.68 36.85 44.47
C TYR A 918 -11.44 36.36 45.24
N ILE A 919 -10.54 35.64 44.56
CA ILE A 919 -9.28 35.21 45.18
C ILE A 919 -8.39 36.41 45.54
N LEU A 920 -8.36 37.46 44.72
CA LEU A 920 -7.59 38.68 45.02
C LEU A 920 -8.18 39.50 46.17
N GLU A 921 -9.48 39.45 46.41
CA GLU A 921 -10.09 40.05 47.61
C GLU A 921 -9.62 39.35 48.88
N MET A 922 -9.48 38.03 48.84
CA MET A 922 -9.05 37.19 49.96
C MET A 922 -7.52 37.20 50.15
N GLU A 923 -6.78 37.25 49.05
CA GLU A 923 -5.32 37.27 48.99
C GLU A 923 -4.86 38.45 48.11
N PRO A 924 -4.80 39.69 48.65
CA PRO A 924 -4.48 40.90 47.86
C PRO A 924 -3.13 40.90 47.15
N ARG A 925 -2.22 39.99 47.54
CA ARG A 925 -0.93 39.78 46.87
C ARG A 925 -1.00 38.79 45.71
N GLY A 926 -2.09 38.04 45.57
CA GLY A 926 -2.27 36.92 44.64
C GLY A 926 -1.69 35.60 45.17
N LEU A 927 -2.04 34.51 44.51
CA LEU A 927 -1.54 33.15 44.79
C LEU A 927 -0.06 33.02 44.37
N ASP A 928 0.75 32.29 45.11
CA ASP A 928 2.13 31.98 44.72
C ASP A 928 2.17 31.04 43.50
N CYS A 929 1.31 30.03 43.53
CA CYS A 929 1.21 28.99 42.51
C CYS A 929 -0.26 28.73 42.14
N SER A 930 -0.52 28.44 40.85
CA SER A 930 -1.83 27.96 40.40
C SER A 930 -1.68 26.67 39.58
N VAL A 931 -2.58 25.71 39.78
CA VAL A 931 -2.61 24.44 39.03
C VAL A 931 -3.96 24.29 38.33
N GLU A 932 -3.92 24.10 37.02
CA GLU A 932 -5.05 23.72 36.18
C GLU A 932 -5.16 22.19 36.19
N ALA A 933 -6.25 21.64 36.71
CA ALA A 933 -6.51 20.20 36.80
C ALA A 933 -7.94 19.82 36.37
N SER A 934 -8.59 20.66 35.58
CA SER A 934 -9.94 20.46 35.03
C SER A 934 -9.95 20.16 33.52
N GLY A 935 -8.90 20.59 32.79
CA GLY A 935 -8.75 20.42 31.34
C GLY A 935 -9.71 21.29 30.51
N PHE A 936 -9.66 21.13 29.19
CA PHE A 936 -10.42 21.93 28.21
C PHE A 936 -11.97 21.89 28.34
N ARG A 937 -12.52 21.02 29.18
CA ARG A 937 -13.99 20.89 29.41
C ARG A 937 -14.57 22.02 30.26
N SER A 938 -13.76 22.75 31.02
CA SER A 938 -14.21 23.80 31.92
C SER A 938 -14.39 25.15 31.19
N THR A 939 -15.50 25.30 30.46
CA THR A 939 -15.91 26.62 29.96
C THR A 939 -16.88 27.28 30.93
N GLN A 940 -16.52 28.43 31.52
CA GLN A 940 -17.44 29.21 32.36
C GLN A 940 -18.14 30.30 31.54
N LYS A 941 -17.43 30.90 30.58
CA LYS A 941 -17.98 31.96 29.72
C LYS A 941 -18.74 31.38 28.53
N PRO A 942 -19.98 31.86 28.27
CA PRO A 942 -20.78 31.45 27.12
C PRO A 942 -20.10 31.64 25.76
N GLN A 943 -19.16 32.60 25.64
CA GLN A 943 -18.42 32.84 24.40
C GLN A 943 -17.55 31.64 23.99
N HIS A 944 -16.79 31.04 24.91
CA HIS A 944 -15.97 29.86 24.60
C HIS A 944 -16.84 28.65 24.26
N ALA A 945 -17.97 28.46 24.97
CA ALA A 945 -18.93 27.42 24.65
C ALA A 945 -19.53 27.59 23.24
N ALA A 946 -19.87 28.83 22.85
CA ALA A 946 -20.36 29.14 21.52
C ALA A 946 -19.30 28.89 20.43
N MET A 947 -18.05 29.33 20.64
CA MET A 947 -16.95 29.11 19.69
C MET A 947 -16.65 27.62 19.48
N ARG A 948 -16.67 26.82 20.56
CA ARG A 948 -16.54 25.36 20.48
C ARG A 948 -17.68 24.70 19.72
N ALA A 949 -18.92 25.13 19.95
CA ALA A 949 -20.09 24.57 19.27
C ALA A 949 -20.06 24.75 17.73
N ILE A 950 -19.35 25.77 17.24
CA ILE A 950 -19.18 26.05 15.81
C ILE A 950 -17.78 25.72 15.27
N GLY A 951 -16.90 25.12 16.08
CA GLY A 951 -15.55 24.71 15.69
C GLY A 951 -14.53 25.84 15.50
N LEU A 952 -14.80 27.06 16.00
CA LEU A 952 -13.82 28.16 15.99
C LEU A 952 -12.77 28.04 17.11
N GLU A 953 -13.06 27.23 18.12
CA GLU A 953 -12.21 26.94 19.26
C GLU A 953 -12.35 25.45 19.59
N HIS A 954 -11.28 24.81 20.04
CA HIS A 954 -11.35 23.41 20.51
C HIS A 954 -11.01 23.34 22.00
N ASP A 955 -9.99 24.07 22.42
CA ASP A 955 -9.58 24.21 23.81
C ASP A 955 -9.99 25.56 24.38
N SER A 956 -10.47 25.63 25.62
CA SER A 956 -10.86 26.90 26.26
C SER A 956 -9.75 27.46 27.16
N SER A 957 -9.49 28.77 27.04
CA SER A 957 -8.51 29.49 27.87
C SER A 957 -9.08 30.06 29.17
N ASP A 958 -10.38 29.91 29.44
CA ASP A 958 -11.12 30.62 30.49
C ASP A 958 -10.56 30.35 31.91
N THR A 959 -10.38 29.07 32.25
CA THR A 959 -9.77 28.65 33.52
C THR A 959 -8.34 29.19 33.66
N VAL A 960 -7.54 29.11 32.58
CA VAL A 960 -6.16 29.62 32.57
C VAL A 960 -6.14 31.15 32.72
N ALA A 961 -7.12 31.86 32.17
CA ALA A 961 -7.25 33.30 32.33
C ALA A 961 -7.56 33.69 33.78
N ALA A 962 -8.46 32.96 34.46
CA ALA A 962 -8.73 33.15 35.88
C ALA A 962 -7.47 32.90 36.73
N MET A 963 -6.70 31.84 36.44
CA MET A 963 -5.42 31.55 37.09
C MET A 963 -4.39 32.66 36.88
N ILE A 964 -4.22 33.13 35.64
CA ILE A 964 -3.30 34.22 35.29
C ILE A 964 -3.66 35.47 36.08
N LYS A 965 -4.95 35.77 36.25
CA LYS A 965 -5.44 36.91 37.04
C LYS A 965 -5.15 36.73 38.55
N ALA A 966 -5.49 35.57 39.12
CA ALA A 966 -5.36 35.28 40.55
C ALA A 966 -3.91 35.13 41.05
N THR A 967 -2.98 34.70 40.17
CA THR A 967 -1.59 34.43 40.55
C THR A 967 -0.81 35.72 40.78
N ARG A 968 0.07 35.81 41.77
CA ARG A 968 0.89 36.99 42.03
C ARG A 968 1.89 37.28 40.92
N LYS A 969 2.46 38.48 40.90
CA LYS A 969 3.60 38.81 40.02
C LYS A 969 4.77 37.86 40.27
N GLY A 970 5.41 37.38 39.20
CA GLY A 970 6.48 36.39 39.28
C GLY A 970 6.06 35.04 39.88
N GLY A 971 4.77 34.70 39.83
CA GLY A 971 4.26 33.40 40.28
C GLY A 971 4.27 32.34 39.18
N HIS A 972 3.89 31.11 39.55
CA HIS A 972 4.02 29.93 38.72
C HIS A 972 2.66 29.29 38.43
N LEU A 973 2.47 28.84 37.18
CA LEU A 973 1.25 28.16 36.73
C LEU A 973 1.62 26.79 36.16
N ALA A 974 0.88 25.76 36.55
CA ALA A 974 0.93 24.43 35.95
C ALA A 974 -0.32 24.15 35.13
N LEU A 975 -0.14 23.68 33.90
CA LEU A 975 -1.19 23.09 33.07
C LEU A 975 -1.08 21.57 33.14
N LEU A 976 -1.93 20.96 33.96
CA LEU A 976 -1.95 19.51 34.18
C LEU A 976 -3.16 18.85 33.51
N GLY A 977 -4.30 19.55 33.38
CA GLY A 977 -5.41 19.05 32.59
C GLY A 977 -5.07 18.92 31.10
N ASP A 978 -5.84 18.09 30.41
CA ASP A 978 -5.62 17.82 28.99
C ASP A 978 -5.99 19.04 28.12
N PHE A 979 -5.10 19.39 27.19
CA PHE A 979 -5.27 20.38 26.12
C PHE A 979 -4.58 19.84 24.86
N PHE A 980 -5.27 19.82 23.71
CA PHE A 980 -4.78 19.16 22.49
C PHE A 980 -4.66 20.09 21.28
N TYR A 981 -5.31 21.24 21.33
CA TYR A 981 -5.60 22.08 20.17
C TYR A 981 -5.34 23.56 20.49
N LYS A 982 -6.00 24.44 19.73
CA LYS A 982 -5.86 25.88 19.83
C LYS A 982 -7.04 26.46 20.61
N THR A 983 -6.75 27.56 21.31
CA THR A 983 -7.71 28.37 22.05
C THR A 983 -7.72 29.81 21.55
N ASN A 984 -8.86 30.50 21.72
CA ASN A 984 -9.00 31.93 21.44
C ASN A 984 -8.94 32.73 22.76
N ASP A 985 -8.70 34.04 22.62
CA ASP A 985 -8.67 35.01 23.74
C ASP A 985 -7.70 34.67 24.89
N PHE A 986 -6.59 33.99 24.57
CA PHE A 986 -5.56 33.70 25.56
C PHE A 986 -4.92 35.01 26.09
N PRO A 987 -4.88 35.26 27.41
CA PRO A 987 -4.48 36.55 27.98
C PRO A 987 -2.95 36.70 28.04
N ILE A 988 -2.31 36.74 26.87
CA ILE A 988 -0.85 36.83 26.71
C ILE A 988 -0.27 38.11 27.31
N GLY A 989 -1.01 39.23 27.27
CA GLY A 989 -0.58 40.51 27.84
C GLY A 989 -0.37 40.42 29.36
N PRO A 990 -1.42 40.11 30.15
CA PRO A 990 -1.30 39.90 31.59
C PRO A 990 -0.28 38.83 31.97
N LEU A 991 -0.15 37.76 31.18
CA LEU A 991 0.87 36.72 31.39
C LEU A 991 2.28 37.32 31.37
N MET A 992 2.59 38.08 30.31
CA MET A 992 3.89 38.71 30.11
C MET A 992 4.17 39.82 31.13
N GLU A 993 3.23 40.75 31.32
CA GLU A 993 3.40 41.93 32.20
C GLU A 993 3.56 41.55 33.68
N LYS A 994 2.97 40.43 34.10
CA LYS A 994 3.13 39.91 35.47
C LYS A 994 4.40 39.07 35.64
N GLY A 995 5.14 38.78 34.57
CA GLY A 995 6.34 37.94 34.59
C GLY A 995 6.05 36.52 35.06
N LEU A 996 4.91 35.94 34.66
CA LEU A 996 4.49 34.62 35.12
C LEU A 996 5.25 33.51 34.38
N THR A 997 5.50 32.41 35.08
CA THR A 997 6.02 31.18 34.46
C THR A 997 4.89 30.18 34.29
N VAL A 998 4.64 29.73 33.06
CA VAL A 998 3.69 28.64 32.78
C VAL A 998 4.47 27.42 32.35
N ARG A 999 4.21 26.28 32.99
CA ARG A 999 4.72 24.97 32.57
C ARG A 999 3.55 24.02 32.39
N GLY A 1000 3.64 23.14 31.41
CA GLY A 1000 2.62 22.12 31.15
C GLY A 1000 3.27 20.89 30.56
N GLY A 1001 2.56 19.78 30.62
CA GLY A 1001 3.01 18.53 30.03
C GLY A 1001 2.38 17.30 30.64
N GLN A 1002 2.46 16.20 29.90
CA GLN A 1002 2.07 14.88 30.38
C GLN A 1002 3.01 14.41 31.49
N VAL A 1003 2.47 13.61 32.41
CA VAL A 1003 3.17 13.14 33.62
C VAL A 1003 4.45 12.37 33.32
N ASN A 1004 5.51 12.61 34.09
CA ASN A 1004 6.75 11.84 34.03
C ASN A 1004 6.75 10.72 35.09
N SER A 1005 5.83 9.75 34.98
CA SER A 1005 5.55 8.77 36.06
C SER A 1005 6.78 8.02 36.56
N GLN A 1006 7.67 7.62 35.64
CA GLN A 1006 8.94 6.96 35.90
C GLN A 1006 9.87 7.76 36.82
N LYS A 1007 9.80 9.10 36.76
CA LYS A 1007 10.62 9.98 37.60
C LYS A 1007 10.14 9.99 39.06
N TYR A 1008 8.83 9.86 39.28
CA TYR A 1008 8.22 10.13 40.59
C TYR A 1008 7.85 8.88 41.38
N HIS A 1009 7.62 7.74 40.72
CA HIS A 1009 7.15 6.54 41.41
C HIS A 1009 8.05 6.07 42.58
N PRO A 1010 9.40 6.20 42.58
CA PRO A 1010 10.20 5.70 43.71
C PRO A 1010 9.89 6.48 45.00
N LEU A 1011 9.89 7.82 44.91
CA LEU A 1011 9.56 8.69 46.05
C LEU A 1011 8.13 8.47 46.53
N LEU A 1012 7.17 8.39 45.62
CA LEU A 1012 5.76 8.30 45.96
C LEU A 1012 5.42 6.93 46.57
N LEU A 1013 6.01 5.86 46.06
CA LEU A 1013 5.88 4.52 46.65
C LEU A 1013 6.42 4.49 48.08
N ASP A 1014 7.57 5.13 48.34
CA ASP A 1014 8.13 5.26 49.69
C ASP A 1014 7.20 6.03 50.64
N LEU A 1015 6.62 7.15 50.19
CA LEU A 1015 5.68 7.94 51.00
C LEU A 1015 4.42 7.15 51.37
N VAL A 1016 3.89 6.36 50.43
CA VAL A 1016 2.72 5.51 50.68
C VAL A 1016 3.06 4.35 51.60
N THR A 1017 4.21 3.71 51.39
CA THR A 1017 4.70 2.63 52.26
C THR A 1017 4.92 3.11 53.71
N GLN A 1018 5.41 4.34 53.88
CA GLN A 1018 5.58 4.97 55.19
C GLN A 1018 4.27 5.50 55.81
N GLY A 1019 3.14 5.39 55.11
CA GLY A 1019 1.85 5.90 55.59
C GLY A 1019 1.73 7.43 55.61
N LYS A 1020 2.64 8.17 54.94
CA LYS A 1020 2.62 9.64 54.86
C LYS A 1020 1.58 10.17 53.87
N TYR A 1021 1.21 9.34 52.90
CA TYR A 1021 0.16 9.64 51.95
C TYR A 1021 -0.62 8.34 51.69
N ASP A 1022 -1.94 8.41 51.69
CA ASP A 1022 -2.80 7.31 51.28
C ASP A 1022 -3.53 7.76 50.01
N PRO A 1023 -3.36 7.08 48.85
CA PRO A 1023 -4.10 7.37 47.63
C PRO A 1023 -5.42 6.60 47.51
N SER A 1024 -5.72 5.62 48.37
CA SER A 1024 -6.88 4.73 48.19
C SER A 1024 -8.24 5.45 48.26
N TRP A 1025 -8.30 6.61 48.94
CA TRP A 1025 -9.51 7.44 49.08
C TRP A 1025 -10.09 7.95 47.75
N VAL A 1026 -9.31 7.98 46.65
CA VAL A 1026 -9.82 8.44 45.35
C VAL A 1026 -10.84 7.47 44.76
N PHE A 1027 -10.82 6.20 45.19
CA PHE A 1027 -11.73 5.15 44.73
C PHE A 1027 -12.95 5.10 45.66
N THR A 1028 -14.04 5.68 45.18
CA THR A 1028 -15.31 5.78 45.93
C THR A 1028 -16.32 4.71 45.53
N CYS A 1029 -16.03 4.00 44.45
CA CYS A 1029 -16.79 2.87 43.95
C CYS A 1029 -15.82 1.72 43.64
N GLU A 1030 -16.23 0.50 43.95
CA GLU A 1030 -15.50 -0.72 43.62
C GLU A 1030 -16.51 -1.66 42.97
N ASP A 1031 -16.15 -2.20 41.80
CA ASP A 1031 -17.03 -3.06 41.01
C ASP A 1031 -16.22 -4.14 40.27
N GLU A 1032 -16.93 -5.12 39.71
CA GLU A 1032 -16.37 -6.17 38.86
C GLU A 1032 -16.05 -5.61 37.47
N PHE A 1033 -14.92 -6.01 36.90
CA PHE A 1033 -14.51 -5.61 35.54
C PHE A 1033 -15.59 -5.89 34.49
N GLU A 1034 -16.39 -6.93 34.68
CA GLU A 1034 -17.53 -7.26 33.83
C GLU A 1034 -18.58 -6.14 33.71
N ASN A 1035 -18.68 -5.26 34.70
CA ASN A 1035 -19.63 -4.14 34.75
C ASN A 1035 -19.10 -2.85 34.09
N ILE A 1036 -17.87 -2.86 33.56
CA ILE A 1036 -17.18 -1.67 33.04
C ILE A 1036 -18.01 -0.84 32.04
N VAL A 1037 -18.83 -1.48 31.21
CA VAL A 1037 -19.70 -0.80 30.24
C VAL A 1037 -20.72 0.11 30.94
N GLU A 1038 -21.29 -0.35 32.04
CA GLU A 1038 -22.23 0.43 32.84
C GLU A 1038 -21.49 1.48 33.67
N ASP A 1039 -20.32 1.16 34.21
CA ASP A 1039 -19.50 2.13 34.94
C ASP A 1039 -19.09 3.33 34.08
N TYR A 1040 -18.77 3.12 32.80
CA TYR A 1040 -18.56 4.23 31.85
C TYR A 1040 -19.79 5.13 31.72
N ARG A 1041 -21.00 4.55 31.69
CA ARG A 1041 -22.25 5.32 31.63
C ARG A 1041 -22.49 6.12 32.90
N LEU A 1042 -22.40 5.47 34.05
CA LEU A 1042 -22.59 6.09 35.35
C LEU A 1042 -21.55 7.20 35.58
N PHE A 1043 -20.29 6.98 35.17
CA PHE A 1043 -19.23 7.97 35.35
C PHE A 1043 -19.42 9.18 34.43
N SER A 1044 -19.73 8.97 33.15
CA SER A 1044 -20.07 10.09 32.23
C SER A 1044 -21.25 10.93 32.74
N ARG A 1045 -22.25 10.29 33.37
CA ARG A 1045 -23.43 10.95 33.96
C ARG A 1045 -23.21 11.55 35.35
N HIS A 1046 -22.01 11.40 35.93
CA HIS A 1046 -21.71 11.82 37.31
C HIS A 1046 -22.61 11.12 38.36
N GLU A 1047 -23.00 9.87 38.10
CA GLU A 1047 -23.86 9.04 38.93
C GLU A 1047 -23.08 7.95 39.70
N ILE A 1048 -21.74 7.93 39.59
CA ILE A 1048 -20.89 7.00 40.34
C ILE A 1048 -21.00 7.24 41.85
N PRO A 1049 -21.18 6.19 42.68
CA PRO A 1049 -21.17 6.32 44.13
C PRO A 1049 -19.94 7.07 44.65
N GLY A 1050 -20.17 8.14 45.40
CA GLY A 1050 -19.15 9.04 45.96
C GLY A 1050 -18.40 9.93 44.95
N GLY A 1051 -18.70 9.84 43.65
CA GLY A 1051 -18.39 10.88 42.66
C GLY A 1051 -16.94 11.06 42.23
N LEU A 1052 -16.01 10.14 42.57
CA LEU A 1052 -14.58 10.23 42.23
C LEU A 1052 -14.11 9.18 41.21
N LYS A 1053 -13.60 8.02 41.63
CA LYS A 1053 -13.13 6.94 40.74
C LYS A 1053 -13.76 5.59 41.06
N VAL A 1054 -13.80 4.74 40.04
CA VAL A 1054 -14.19 3.33 40.12
C VAL A 1054 -12.94 2.46 40.13
N CYS A 1055 -12.81 1.56 41.10
CA CYS A 1055 -11.82 0.49 41.11
C CYS A 1055 -12.46 -0.77 40.53
N LEU A 1056 -11.97 -1.25 39.40
CA LEU A 1056 -12.48 -2.45 38.74
C LEU A 1056 -11.59 -3.64 39.05
N VAL A 1057 -12.16 -4.70 39.60
CA VAL A 1057 -11.46 -5.95 39.92
C VAL A 1057 -11.76 -6.98 38.84
N THR A 1058 -10.74 -7.55 38.20
CA THR A 1058 -10.91 -8.61 37.21
C THR A 1058 -11.27 -9.94 37.88
N GLU A 1059 -11.79 -10.90 37.11
CA GLU A 1059 -12.02 -12.27 37.59
C GLU A 1059 -10.76 -12.88 38.22
N TYR A 1060 -9.61 -12.67 37.56
CA TYR A 1060 -8.32 -13.08 38.10
C TYR A 1060 -7.97 -12.37 39.41
N GLY A 1061 -8.16 -11.05 39.47
CA GLY A 1061 -7.89 -10.24 40.67
C GLY A 1061 -8.71 -10.65 41.89
N ARG A 1062 -9.96 -11.12 41.70
CA ARG A 1062 -10.80 -11.66 42.77
C ARG A 1062 -10.31 -13.01 43.31
N GLY A 1063 -9.52 -13.73 42.51
CA GLY A 1063 -8.98 -15.05 42.87
C GLY A 1063 -7.57 -15.02 43.49
N GLN A 1064 -6.93 -13.86 43.53
CA GLN A 1064 -5.66 -13.61 44.24
C GLN A 1064 -5.95 -13.13 45.66
#